data_AF-A0A7H0Y2F6-F1
#
_entry.id   AF-A0A7H0Y2F6-F1
#
_cell.length_a   1.000
_cell.length_b   1.000
_cell.length_c   1.000
_cell.angle_alpha   90.00
_cell.angle_beta   90.00
_cell.angle_gamma   90.00
#
_symmetry.space_group_name_H-M   'P 1'
#
loop_
_entity.id
_entity.type
_entity.pdbx_description
1 polymer ?
#
loop_
_entity_poly.entity_id
_entity_poly.type
_entity_poly.pdbx_seq_one_letter_code
_entity_poly.pdbx_strand_id
1 'polypeptide(L)'
;MWWKDHEAYFKDQRSELSQNSNYDEKAWALNKRLISSGNIRVRGSHSGLFPIMILYPDATPYQTPHVFLLEEPLTQAEVDQVTSAPSSTDAFNLAIRKKKIYFTRHQNVEGMLCILETDDLHSEQAEVVSVGDIINRVMEWCRGTLTGEFPLDTNEFELIQHFHKHAKDLNFIISDAFSDLTIIKGDFYFEQITALSGTLFYGAGIAGEAENGVSSYSFGSRNLLDSTLQTSAEEWLSEKKIVQEGLQAGTLIKGRWWSLNSEPNLVIDKQTFLDLFRDEAGEVSESWLRELEPLLKRANAHFFIGIRYPSRKGELEWSFFRFVRTGEASPLLDLGPLDVQELRDRIDLYDVEAIFTEDMTEEKFHIRNRGRVSRKDLKDQKITFFGLGALGSTLALQFSKAGVGYLNLFDKDMVHTHNLVRHQASLRRITMPKTRALRGMVAEQNPFVFAREWPPCSVYLLDNESWRVLSGCQTAISSIADDNVEAYMNELAISENTTMYYVRALRGGKAARIFRVIPGTDACKECLAHYFAEGHADFIDIPEDSALPVITNECNNPIRPASAADLELISSLTSRLVLDELQKETPGEANHWVWTTEEIEGLDYDLASPFRLHQRSLKPHSLCRLCAGTKIRSVRIYGDVAESILSQSSTAAPAETGGILVGYLKHGIMYITGASDSGPQSTECPELFVRDNQHCQAYLDQIERETGRKIRYAGEWHSHPSSAYDPSQTDIKSLKDIANQRHYAVDEAVSIIISKNKELGVTIHQKDGSYKRYAAVIVPGSYAEANPSLDPLSQDALEKERTL
;
A
#
# COMPACT_ATOMS: atom_id res chain seq x y z
N MET A 1 -28.76 -24.30 31.17
CA MET A 1 -28.31 -22.92 30.84
C MET A 1 -27.17 -22.64 31.78
N TRP A 2 -26.09 -22.05 31.28
CA TRP A 2 -24.84 -21.83 32.00
C TRP A 2 -25.03 -21.31 33.44
N TRP A 3 -25.95 -20.37 33.65
CA TRP A 3 -26.24 -19.80 34.98
C TRP A 3 -26.80 -20.78 36.03
N LYS A 4 -27.52 -21.84 35.63
CA LYS A 4 -28.07 -22.83 36.58
C LYS A 4 -26.96 -23.62 37.27
N ASP A 5 -25.85 -23.82 36.56
CA ASP A 5 -24.70 -24.59 37.02
C ASP A 5 -23.65 -23.68 37.69
N HIS A 6 -23.82 -22.35 37.62
CA HIS A 6 -22.86 -21.34 38.09
C HIS A 6 -23.51 -20.26 38.97
N GLU A 7 -24.49 -20.63 39.79
CA GLU A 7 -25.22 -19.69 40.68
C GLU A 7 -24.28 -18.95 41.66
N ALA A 8 -23.16 -19.58 42.05
CA ALA A 8 -22.14 -18.98 42.90
C ALA A 8 -21.53 -17.71 42.27
N TYR A 9 -21.23 -17.72 40.96
CA TYR A 9 -20.68 -16.56 40.26
C TYR A 9 -21.62 -15.35 40.39
N PHE A 10 -22.92 -15.53 40.13
CA PHE A 10 -23.89 -14.45 40.23
C PHE A 10 -24.12 -13.98 41.67
N LYS A 11 -23.99 -14.87 42.65
CA LYS A 11 -24.00 -14.49 44.07
C LYS A 11 -22.80 -13.63 44.45
N ASP A 12 -21.62 -13.92 43.89
CA ASP A 12 -20.41 -13.13 44.11
C ASP A 12 -20.55 -11.74 43.46
N GLN A 13 -20.97 -11.66 42.19
CA GLN A 13 -21.27 -10.38 41.51
C GLN A 13 -22.29 -9.56 42.30
N ARG A 14 -23.31 -10.22 42.85
CA ARG A 14 -24.34 -9.58 43.66
C ARG A 14 -23.78 -9.02 44.97
N SER A 15 -22.95 -9.80 45.66
CA SER A 15 -22.30 -9.39 46.91
C SER A 15 -21.43 -8.15 46.67
N GLU A 16 -20.66 -8.15 45.59
CA GLU A 16 -19.83 -7.01 45.18
C GLU A 16 -20.67 -5.76 44.87
N LEU A 17 -21.75 -5.88 44.08
CA LEU A 17 -22.68 -4.78 43.81
C LEU A 17 -23.25 -4.18 45.10
N SER A 18 -23.66 -5.03 46.06
CA SER A 18 -24.26 -4.58 47.32
C SER A 18 -23.29 -3.84 48.24
N GLN A 19 -21.98 -4.12 48.11
CA GLN A 19 -20.92 -3.53 48.93
C GLN A 19 -20.24 -2.34 48.24
N ASN A 20 -20.50 -2.12 46.94
CA ASN A 20 -19.85 -1.07 46.18
C ASN A 20 -20.34 0.33 46.62
N SER A 21 -19.42 1.15 47.15
CA SER A 21 -19.77 2.46 47.72
C SER A 21 -20.29 3.49 46.70
N ASN A 22 -20.09 3.22 45.41
CA ASN A 22 -20.52 4.06 44.28
C ASN A 22 -21.83 3.56 43.65
N TYR A 23 -22.39 2.43 44.10
CA TYR A 23 -23.65 1.90 43.58
C TYR A 23 -24.67 1.69 44.72
N ASP A 24 -25.79 2.39 44.63
CA ASP A 24 -26.89 2.30 45.58
C ASP A 24 -28.04 1.51 44.94
N GLU A 25 -28.00 0.21 45.13
CA GLU A 25 -28.96 -0.71 44.55
C GLU A 25 -30.37 -0.54 45.14
N LYS A 26 -31.38 -0.61 44.28
CA LYS A 26 -32.81 -0.49 44.64
C LYS A 26 -33.60 -1.77 44.39
N ALA A 27 -33.26 -2.54 43.37
CA ALA A 27 -33.95 -3.78 43.02
C ALA A 27 -32.99 -4.75 42.31
N TRP A 28 -33.20 -6.05 42.48
CA TRP A 28 -32.47 -7.07 41.74
C TRP A 28 -33.24 -8.39 41.73
N ALA A 29 -33.03 -9.22 40.71
CA ALA A 29 -33.50 -10.60 40.73
C ALA A 29 -32.57 -11.52 39.93
N LEU A 30 -32.47 -12.76 40.39
CA LEU A 30 -31.79 -13.86 39.70
C LEU A 30 -32.83 -14.97 39.47
N ASN A 31 -33.49 -14.94 38.32
CA ASN A 31 -34.38 -16.02 37.89
C ASN A 31 -33.77 -16.70 36.66
N LYS A 32 -34.26 -16.43 35.43
CA LYS A 32 -33.60 -16.94 34.21
C LYS A 32 -32.32 -16.18 33.85
N ARG A 33 -32.11 -15.01 34.44
CA ARG A 33 -30.95 -14.12 34.27
C ARG A 33 -30.83 -13.19 35.47
N LEU A 34 -29.65 -12.60 35.66
CA LEU A 34 -29.41 -11.57 36.67
C LEU A 34 -29.73 -10.19 36.09
N ILE A 35 -30.56 -9.43 36.80
CA ILE A 35 -30.75 -8.00 36.58
C ILE A 35 -30.56 -7.29 37.92
N SER A 36 -29.81 -6.21 37.92
CA SER A 36 -29.69 -5.28 39.06
C SER A 36 -30.05 -3.87 38.59
N SER A 37 -30.81 -3.13 39.38
CA SER A 37 -31.13 -1.72 39.14
C SER A 37 -30.91 -0.89 40.40
N GLY A 38 -30.34 0.29 40.21
CA GLY A 38 -29.86 1.13 41.30
C GLY A 38 -29.39 2.49 40.81
N ASN A 39 -28.69 3.22 41.67
CA ASN A 39 -28.13 4.52 41.34
C ASN A 39 -26.61 4.49 41.43
N ILE A 40 -25.94 4.92 40.37
CA ILE A 40 -24.52 5.29 40.42
C ILE A 40 -24.39 6.62 41.15
N ARG A 41 -23.48 6.68 42.12
CA ARG A 41 -23.16 7.86 42.92
C ARG A 41 -21.85 8.47 42.42
N VAL A 42 -21.93 9.62 41.78
CA VAL A 42 -20.75 10.43 41.43
C VAL A 42 -20.52 11.45 42.54
N ARG A 43 -19.33 11.43 43.16
CA ARG A 43 -18.92 12.34 44.23
C ARG A 43 -17.79 13.24 43.75
N GLY A 44 -17.85 14.53 44.04
CA GLY A 44 -16.82 15.51 43.66
C GLY A 44 -17.32 16.94 43.75
N SER A 45 -16.61 17.87 43.10
CA SER A 45 -17.02 19.28 42.93
C SER A 45 -18.40 19.40 42.27
N HIS A 46 -18.73 18.44 41.41
CA HIS A 46 -20.07 18.21 40.87
C HIS A 46 -20.52 16.81 41.30
N SER A 47 -21.62 16.71 42.04
CA SER A 47 -22.14 15.43 42.57
C SER A 47 -23.50 15.12 41.96
N GLY A 48 -23.79 13.84 41.70
CA GLY A 48 -25.02 13.40 41.05
C GLY A 48 -25.39 11.95 41.32
N LEU A 49 -26.67 11.63 41.14
CA LEU A 49 -27.23 10.28 41.20
C LEU A 49 -27.75 9.90 39.81
N PHE A 50 -27.28 8.75 39.31
CA PHE A 50 -27.59 8.28 37.96
C PHE A 50 -28.27 6.92 38.04
N PRO A 51 -29.59 6.83 37.81
CA PRO A 51 -30.29 5.57 37.77
C PRO A 51 -29.79 4.68 36.63
N ILE A 52 -29.51 3.41 36.92
CA ILE A 52 -29.09 2.42 35.91
C ILE A 52 -29.81 1.08 36.04
N MET A 53 -29.77 0.30 34.96
CA MET A 53 -30.03 -1.14 34.95
C MET A 53 -28.81 -1.87 34.39
N ILE A 54 -28.36 -2.90 35.09
CA ILE A 54 -27.33 -3.85 34.63
C ILE A 54 -28.03 -5.16 34.29
N LEU A 55 -27.98 -5.55 33.02
CA LEU A 55 -28.54 -6.79 32.49
C LEU A 55 -27.41 -7.76 32.15
N TYR A 56 -27.37 -8.89 32.85
CA TYR A 56 -26.43 -9.96 32.56
C TYR A 56 -27.03 -10.91 31.51
N PRO A 57 -26.47 -10.98 30.28
CA PRO A 57 -26.97 -11.86 29.24
C PRO A 57 -26.66 -13.34 29.53
N ASP A 58 -27.30 -14.24 28.80
CA ASP A 58 -27.23 -15.69 29.04
C ASP A 58 -25.81 -16.29 28.90
N ALA A 59 -24.90 -15.60 28.20
CA ALA A 59 -23.51 -15.98 27.99
C ALA A 59 -22.50 -15.32 28.96
N THR A 60 -22.97 -14.59 29.98
CA THR A 60 -22.13 -14.10 31.09
C THR A 60 -21.30 -15.24 31.67
N PRO A 61 -20.00 -15.07 32.02
CA PRO A 61 -19.20 -13.85 31.98
C PRO A 61 -18.51 -13.59 30.63
N TYR A 62 -18.63 -14.51 29.67
CA TYR A 62 -17.96 -14.42 28.38
C TYR A 62 -18.61 -13.39 27.44
N GLN A 63 -19.81 -12.93 27.81
CA GLN A 63 -20.42 -11.72 27.26
C GLN A 63 -20.56 -10.71 28.39
N THR A 64 -20.09 -9.48 28.14
CA THR A 64 -20.17 -8.38 29.11
C THR A 64 -21.65 -8.02 29.41
N PRO A 65 -21.96 -7.60 30.64
CA PRO A 65 -23.30 -7.12 30.98
C PRO A 65 -23.68 -5.87 30.18
N HIS A 66 -24.95 -5.73 29.82
CA HIS A 66 -25.46 -4.50 29.21
C HIS A 66 -25.88 -3.50 30.30
N VAL A 67 -25.43 -2.26 30.21
CA VAL A 67 -25.78 -1.20 31.17
C VAL A 67 -26.64 -0.15 30.50
N PHE A 68 -27.78 0.19 31.10
CA PHE A 68 -28.71 1.21 30.62
C PHE A 68 -28.83 2.34 31.62
N LEU A 69 -28.86 3.59 31.15
CA LEU A 69 -29.22 4.75 31.99
C LEU A 69 -30.72 4.97 31.97
N LEU A 70 -31.29 5.20 33.15
CA LEU A 70 -32.73 5.33 33.35
C LEU A 70 -33.10 6.70 33.94
N GLU A 71 -34.36 7.09 33.76
CA GLU A 71 -34.94 8.26 34.42
C GLU A 71 -35.09 8.03 35.92
N GLU A 72 -35.44 6.80 36.30
CA GLU A 72 -35.59 6.32 37.67
C GLU A 72 -35.18 4.83 37.77
N PRO A 73 -34.70 4.36 38.93
CA PRO A 73 -34.38 2.94 39.11
C PRO A 73 -35.62 2.06 38.97
N LEU A 74 -35.45 0.83 38.49
CA LEU A 74 -36.53 -0.14 38.43
C LEU A 74 -36.97 -0.56 39.83
N THR A 75 -38.27 -0.80 39.99
CA THR A 75 -38.86 -1.39 41.18
C THR A 75 -38.62 -2.89 41.23
N GLN A 76 -38.70 -3.49 42.43
CA GLN A 76 -38.54 -4.94 42.58
C GLN A 76 -39.54 -5.74 41.72
N ALA A 77 -40.80 -5.28 41.65
CA ALA A 77 -41.84 -5.93 40.84
C ALA A 77 -41.51 -5.91 39.34
N GLU A 78 -40.97 -4.81 38.82
CA GLU A 78 -40.53 -4.70 37.43
C GLU A 78 -39.38 -5.66 37.14
N VAL A 79 -38.38 -5.73 38.03
CA VAL A 79 -37.22 -6.63 37.89
C VAL A 79 -37.64 -8.10 37.94
N ASP A 80 -38.52 -8.48 38.87
CA ASP A 80 -39.06 -9.85 38.99
C ASP A 80 -39.82 -10.27 37.73
N GLN A 81 -40.56 -9.34 37.11
CA GLN A 81 -41.30 -9.56 35.87
C GLN A 81 -40.35 -9.86 34.70
N VAL A 82 -39.35 -9.00 34.45
CA VAL A 82 -38.47 -9.13 33.28
C VAL A 82 -37.43 -10.24 33.41
N THR A 83 -37.04 -10.63 34.64
CA THR A 83 -36.16 -11.77 34.87
C THR A 83 -36.86 -13.13 34.72
N SER A 84 -38.18 -13.16 34.85
CA SER A 84 -39.01 -14.36 34.65
C SER A 84 -39.34 -14.61 33.17
N ALA A 85 -39.24 -13.59 32.33
CA ALA A 85 -39.50 -13.64 30.90
C ALA A 85 -38.57 -14.63 30.16
N PRO A 86 -39.05 -15.30 29.09
CA PRO A 86 -38.25 -16.25 28.34
C PRO A 86 -37.09 -15.59 27.56
N SER A 87 -37.24 -14.33 27.11
CA SER A 87 -36.25 -13.61 26.29
C SER A 87 -35.77 -12.33 26.97
N SER A 88 -34.54 -11.91 26.70
CA SER A 88 -33.99 -10.61 27.14
C SER A 88 -34.75 -9.42 26.54
N THR A 89 -35.48 -9.63 25.44
CA THR A 89 -36.26 -8.59 24.75
C THR A 89 -37.17 -7.80 25.70
N ASP A 90 -37.79 -8.43 26.70
CA ASP A 90 -38.66 -7.72 27.64
C ASP A 90 -37.89 -6.79 28.57
N ALA A 91 -36.68 -7.19 28.99
CA ALA A 91 -35.79 -6.36 29.78
C ALA A 91 -35.27 -5.17 28.96
N PHE A 92 -34.86 -5.41 27.70
CA PHE A 92 -34.48 -4.35 26.76
C PHE A 92 -35.64 -3.36 26.53
N ASN A 93 -36.85 -3.85 26.24
CA ASN A 93 -38.03 -3.01 26.03
C ASN A 93 -38.39 -2.18 27.27
N LEU A 94 -38.24 -2.75 28.47
CA LEU A 94 -38.46 -2.01 29.71
C LEU A 94 -37.42 -0.91 29.89
N ALA A 95 -36.14 -1.22 29.68
CA ALA A 95 -35.06 -0.22 29.75
C ALA A 95 -35.27 0.91 28.74
N ILE A 96 -35.60 0.59 27.49
CA ILE A 96 -35.88 1.58 26.43
C ILE A 96 -37.04 2.51 26.81
N ARG A 97 -38.08 2.00 27.49
CA ARG A 97 -39.23 2.83 27.93
C ARG A 97 -38.88 3.79 29.07
N LYS A 98 -37.92 3.43 29.93
CA LYS A 98 -37.49 4.22 31.08
C LYS A 98 -36.13 4.90 30.86
N LYS A 99 -35.63 4.92 29.63
CA LYS A 99 -34.28 5.38 29.32
C LYS A 99 -34.10 6.87 29.60
N LYS A 100 -32.93 7.25 30.10
CA LYS A 100 -32.51 8.65 30.17
C LYS A 100 -31.35 8.88 29.22
N ILE A 101 -31.55 9.76 28.23
CA ILE A 101 -30.54 10.10 27.23
C ILE A 101 -29.81 11.37 27.66
N TYR A 102 -28.47 11.32 27.69
CA TYR A 102 -27.58 12.45 27.98
C TYR A 102 -26.95 13.03 26.70
N PHE A 103 -27.21 12.45 25.52
CA PHE A 103 -26.73 12.92 24.22
C PHE A 103 -25.19 12.98 24.11
N THR A 104 -24.53 12.02 24.74
CA THR A 104 -23.06 11.92 24.82
C THR A 104 -22.56 10.64 24.17
N ARG A 105 -21.31 10.62 23.70
CA ARG A 105 -20.65 9.42 23.14
C ARG A 105 -20.71 8.25 24.13
N HIS A 106 -20.67 7.03 23.58
CA HIS A 106 -20.87 5.78 24.28
C HIS A 106 -22.24 5.56 24.94
N GLN A 107 -23.27 6.33 24.56
CA GLN A 107 -24.66 6.01 24.84
C GLN A 107 -25.45 5.90 23.53
N ASN A 108 -26.04 4.74 23.27
CA ASN A 108 -26.84 4.53 22.08
C ASN A 108 -28.25 5.13 22.21
N VAL A 109 -29.01 5.15 21.10
CA VAL A 109 -30.41 5.62 21.08
C VAL A 109 -31.35 4.88 22.01
N GLU A 110 -31.02 3.64 22.35
CA GLU A 110 -31.80 2.80 23.26
C GLU A 110 -31.49 3.14 24.74
N GLY A 111 -30.49 3.98 25.00
CA GLY A 111 -30.03 4.39 26.32
C GLY A 111 -28.99 3.45 26.94
N MET A 112 -28.51 2.47 26.18
CA MET A 112 -27.45 1.54 26.58
C MET A 112 -26.07 2.20 26.47
N LEU A 113 -25.19 1.92 27.42
CA LEU A 113 -23.81 2.34 27.42
C LEU A 113 -22.91 1.30 26.73
N CYS A 114 -22.06 1.73 25.80
CA CYS A 114 -21.04 0.91 25.14
C CYS A 114 -19.63 1.29 25.62
N ILE A 115 -19.42 1.23 26.94
CA ILE A 115 -18.14 1.54 27.61
C ILE A 115 -17.42 0.29 28.13
N LEU A 116 -17.90 -0.90 27.76
CA LEU A 116 -17.44 -2.19 28.25
C LEU A 116 -16.72 -2.98 27.14
N GLU A 117 -16.07 -2.26 26.22
CA GLU A 117 -15.16 -2.86 25.25
C GLU A 117 -14.04 -3.62 25.99
N THR A 118 -13.58 -4.71 25.39
CA THR A 118 -12.49 -5.54 25.91
C THR A 118 -11.19 -4.74 25.85
N ASP A 119 -10.60 -4.45 27.01
CA ASP A 119 -9.41 -3.60 27.12
C ASP A 119 -8.14 -4.35 26.66
N ASP A 120 -8.15 -5.69 26.66
CA ASP A 120 -6.96 -6.51 26.34
C ASP A 120 -7.26 -7.66 25.36
N LEU A 121 -7.04 -7.40 24.06
CA LEU A 121 -7.07 -8.42 23.01
C LEU A 121 -5.82 -9.31 22.97
N HIS A 122 -4.84 -9.11 23.86
CA HIS A 122 -3.56 -9.81 23.86
C HIS A 122 -3.47 -10.92 24.92
N SER A 123 -4.45 -11.04 25.81
CA SER A 123 -4.51 -12.12 26.82
C SER A 123 -4.90 -13.47 26.18
N GLU A 124 -4.21 -14.54 26.57
CA GLU A 124 -4.59 -15.93 26.23
C GLU A 124 -5.86 -16.41 26.97
N GLN A 125 -6.29 -15.67 28.00
CA GLN A 125 -7.52 -15.93 28.75
C GLN A 125 -8.64 -14.98 28.32
N ALA A 126 -9.87 -15.49 28.27
CA ALA A 126 -11.05 -14.65 28.04
C ALA A 126 -11.13 -13.56 29.12
N GLU A 127 -11.21 -12.30 28.68
CA GLU A 127 -11.34 -11.16 29.58
C GLU A 127 -12.72 -11.22 30.26
N VAL A 128 -12.72 -11.52 31.57
CA VAL A 128 -13.91 -11.42 32.42
C VAL A 128 -13.82 -10.12 33.18
N VAL A 129 -14.61 -9.13 32.75
CA VAL A 129 -14.69 -7.83 33.43
C VAL A 129 -15.48 -7.98 34.72
N SER A 130 -14.87 -7.60 35.86
CA SER A 130 -15.54 -7.65 37.15
C SER A 130 -16.66 -6.60 37.22
N VAL A 131 -17.70 -6.84 38.03
CA VAL A 131 -18.75 -5.83 38.21
C VAL A 131 -18.22 -4.55 38.86
N GLY A 132 -17.20 -4.63 39.72
CA GLY A 132 -16.51 -3.45 40.25
C GLY A 132 -15.95 -2.57 39.14
N ASP A 133 -15.27 -3.16 38.16
CA ASP A 133 -14.74 -2.45 36.99
C ASP A 133 -15.84 -1.86 36.13
N ILE A 134 -16.93 -2.61 35.89
CA ILE A 134 -18.12 -2.10 35.19
C ILE A 134 -18.66 -0.85 35.89
N ILE A 135 -18.88 -0.91 37.21
CA ILE A 135 -19.40 0.22 37.99
C ILE A 135 -18.44 1.40 37.92
N ASN A 136 -17.12 1.18 38.00
CA ASN A 136 -16.12 2.23 37.91
C ASN A 136 -16.15 2.90 36.53
N ARG A 137 -16.19 2.13 35.43
CA ARG A 137 -16.29 2.68 34.07
C ARG A 137 -17.58 3.49 33.87
N VAL A 138 -18.73 2.96 34.33
CA VAL A 138 -20.03 3.67 34.27
C VAL A 138 -19.98 4.96 35.09
N MET A 139 -19.35 4.94 36.27
CA MET A 139 -19.21 6.10 37.15
C MET A 139 -18.33 7.18 36.51
N GLU A 140 -17.19 6.80 35.91
CA GLU A 140 -16.32 7.73 35.17
C GLU A 140 -17.06 8.36 33.99
N TRP A 141 -17.83 7.58 33.24
CA TRP A 141 -18.68 8.10 32.17
C TRP A 141 -19.74 9.08 32.70
N CYS A 142 -20.42 8.74 33.81
CA CYS A 142 -21.40 9.63 34.45
C CYS A 142 -20.74 10.92 34.95
N ARG A 143 -19.49 10.86 35.45
CA ARG A 143 -18.71 12.05 35.82
C ARG A 143 -18.44 12.95 34.62
N GLY A 144 -18.16 12.38 33.45
CA GLY A 144 -18.02 13.13 32.20
C GLY A 144 -19.26 13.96 31.87
N THR A 145 -20.47 13.44 32.12
CA THR A 145 -21.71 14.21 31.90
C THR A 145 -21.87 15.44 32.81
N LEU A 146 -21.18 15.48 33.96
CA LEU A 146 -21.21 16.60 34.89
C LEU A 146 -20.07 17.60 34.68
N THR A 147 -18.94 17.13 34.16
CA THR A 147 -17.68 17.89 34.10
C THR A 147 -17.29 18.31 32.69
N GLY A 148 -17.85 17.65 31.66
CA GLY A 148 -17.40 17.75 30.27
C GLY A 148 -16.17 16.89 29.95
N GLU A 149 -15.54 16.27 30.95
CA GLU A 149 -14.33 15.46 30.79
C GLU A 149 -14.67 13.97 30.74
N PHE A 150 -14.71 13.39 29.54
CA PHE A 150 -14.96 11.97 29.33
C PHE A 150 -13.65 11.16 29.26
N PRO A 151 -13.71 9.84 29.53
CA PRO A 151 -12.59 8.93 29.25
C PRO A 151 -12.13 9.00 27.78
N LEU A 152 -10.91 8.55 27.49
CA LEU A 152 -10.41 8.45 26.12
C LEU A 152 -11.26 7.43 25.34
N ASP A 153 -11.91 7.89 24.26
CA ASP A 153 -12.69 7.03 23.36
C ASP A 153 -11.80 6.08 22.55
N THR A 154 -12.36 4.98 22.04
CA THR A 154 -11.75 4.15 20.99
C THR A 154 -11.97 4.78 19.60
N ASN A 155 -11.27 4.30 18.57
CA ASN A 155 -11.38 4.84 17.20
C ASN A 155 -12.67 4.42 16.48
N GLU A 156 -13.47 3.53 17.07
CA GLU A 156 -14.56 2.82 16.37
C GLU A 156 -15.95 3.44 16.60
N PHE A 157 -16.03 4.62 17.20
CA PHE A 157 -17.31 5.22 17.57
C PHE A 157 -17.83 6.22 16.53
N GLU A 158 -18.90 5.85 15.82
CA GLU A 158 -19.54 6.71 14.81
C GLU A 158 -20.80 7.40 15.36
N LEU A 159 -20.80 8.75 15.38
CA LEU A 159 -21.93 9.58 15.80
C LEU A 159 -23.25 9.23 15.10
N ILE A 160 -23.19 8.85 13.82
CA ILE A 160 -24.38 8.55 13.00
C ILE A 160 -25.07 7.24 13.35
N GLN A 161 -24.39 6.25 13.95
CA GLN A 161 -25.02 4.96 14.33
C GLN A 161 -26.08 5.12 15.42
N HIS A 162 -26.18 6.30 16.01
CA HIS A 162 -27.16 6.67 17.02
C HIS A 162 -28.22 7.63 16.49
N PHE A 163 -28.43 7.70 15.18
CA PHE A 163 -29.54 8.46 14.64
C PHE A 163 -30.82 7.59 14.60
N HIS A 164 -31.98 8.12 15.01
CA HIS A 164 -33.21 7.31 15.14
C HIS A 164 -33.71 6.71 13.82
N LYS A 165 -33.47 7.39 12.70
CA LYS A 165 -33.91 6.99 11.35
C LYS A 165 -32.73 6.91 10.39
N HIS A 166 -32.54 5.75 9.78
CA HIS A 166 -31.51 5.55 8.77
C HIS A 166 -32.10 5.36 7.38
N ALA A 167 -31.47 5.96 6.38
CA ALA A 167 -31.78 5.73 4.98
C ALA A 167 -31.30 4.32 4.57
N LYS A 168 -32.19 3.32 4.64
CA LYS A 168 -31.84 1.91 4.38
C LYS A 168 -31.46 1.61 2.92
N ASP A 169 -31.78 2.53 2.02
CA ASP A 169 -31.53 2.45 0.59
C ASP A 169 -30.24 3.16 0.16
N LEU A 170 -29.48 3.76 1.08
CA LEU A 170 -28.28 4.53 0.79
C LEU A 170 -27.11 4.16 1.72
N ASN A 171 -25.94 3.95 1.13
CA ASN A 171 -24.67 3.76 1.83
C ASN A 171 -23.60 4.57 1.09
N PHE A 172 -22.84 5.39 1.84
CA PHE A 172 -21.82 6.28 1.29
C PHE A 172 -20.42 5.77 1.64
N ILE A 173 -19.56 5.63 0.63
CA ILE A 173 -18.14 5.39 0.83
C ILE A 173 -17.41 6.71 0.66
N ILE A 174 -16.79 7.22 1.72
CA ILE A 174 -16.04 8.48 1.71
C ILE A 174 -14.64 8.22 1.15
N SER A 175 -14.22 9.02 0.18
CA SER A 175 -12.91 8.90 -0.48
C SER A 175 -11.91 9.95 0.00
N ASP A 176 -10.64 9.82 -0.41
CA ASP A 176 -9.59 10.81 -0.12
C ASP A 176 -9.96 12.24 -0.56
N ALA A 177 -10.86 12.38 -1.54
CA ALA A 177 -11.32 13.68 -2.02
C ALA A 177 -11.99 14.52 -0.92
N PHE A 178 -12.56 13.87 0.11
CA PHE A 178 -13.24 14.51 1.24
C PHE A 178 -12.28 14.96 2.36
N SER A 179 -10.97 14.75 2.20
CA SER A 179 -9.94 15.09 3.18
C SER A 179 -9.35 16.49 2.97
N ASP A 180 -9.76 17.23 1.93
CA ASP A 180 -9.26 18.59 1.66
C ASP A 180 -9.77 19.59 2.71
N LEU A 181 -8.85 20.03 3.58
CA LEU A 181 -9.13 20.99 4.66
C LEU A 181 -9.29 22.43 4.17
N THR A 182 -8.88 22.75 2.94
CA THR A 182 -8.95 24.11 2.41
C THR A 182 -10.37 24.55 2.11
N ILE A 183 -11.24 23.60 1.73
CA ILE A 183 -12.66 23.85 1.49
C ILE A 183 -13.38 23.70 2.83
N ILE A 184 -14.25 24.65 3.20
CA ILE A 184 -14.96 24.63 4.50
C ILE A 184 -16.47 24.49 4.37
N LYS A 185 -17.03 24.77 3.20
CA LYS A 185 -18.46 24.57 2.88
C LYS A 185 -18.65 24.49 1.38
N GLY A 186 -19.72 23.85 0.94
CA GLY A 186 -20.05 23.81 -0.49
C GLY A 186 -20.97 22.66 -0.87
N ASP A 187 -20.73 22.11 -2.06
CA ASP A 187 -21.41 20.95 -2.61
C ASP A 187 -20.53 19.70 -2.45
N PHE A 188 -21.17 18.55 -2.28
CA PHE A 188 -20.54 17.23 -2.34
C PHE A 188 -21.23 16.36 -3.38
N TYR A 189 -20.48 15.35 -3.85
CA TYR A 189 -20.93 14.46 -4.92
C TYR A 189 -20.62 13.00 -4.59
N PHE A 190 -21.64 12.16 -4.70
CA PHE A 190 -21.55 10.70 -4.51
C PHE A 190 -22.07 9.99 -5.76
N GLU A 191 -21.25 9.13 -6.37
CA GLU A 191 -21.57 8.40 -7.60
C GLU A 191 -21.88 6.95 -7.29
N GLN A 192 -22.94 6.41 -7.89
CA GLN A 192 -23.37 5.05 -7.66
C GLN A 192 -22.31 4.07 -8.18
N ILE A 193 -21.84 3.18 -7.30
CA ILE A 193 -21.03 2.06 -7.74
C ILE A 193 -21.99 1.00 -8.27
N THR A 194 -21.76 0.53 -9.50
CA THR A 194 -22.51 -0.58 -10.11
C THR A 194 -22.16 -1.91 -9.42
N ALA A 195 -22.52 -2.04 -8.14
CA ALA A 195 -22.52 -3.28 -7.39
C ALA A 195 -23.89 -3.96 -7.55
N LEU A 196 -24.00 -5.23 -7.13
CA LEU A 196 -25.25 -6.01 -7.22
C LEU A 196 -26.44 -5.38 -6.46
N SER A 197 -26.17 -4.40 -5.59
CA SER A 197 -27.16 -3.58 -4.90
C SER A 197 -27.05 -2.12 -5.37
N GLY A 198 -28.14 -1.55 -5.89
CA GLY A 198 -28.20 -0.14 -6.32
C GLY A 198 -28.17 0.89 -5.18
N THR A 199 -27.71 0.52 -3.99
CA THR A 199 -27.76 1.32 -2.75
C THR A 199 -26.40 1.90 -2.34
N LEU A 200 -25.32 1.59 -3.06
CA LEU A 200 -23.95 1.95 -2.69
C LEU A 200 -23.41 3.08 -3.57
N PHE A 201 -22.88 4.13 -2.93
CA PHE A 201 -22.34 5.29 -3.62
C PHE A 201 -20.94 5.64 -3.11
N TYR A 202 -20.04 5.99 -4.02
CA TYR A 202 -18.66 6.40 -3.75
C TYR A 202 -18.52 7.92 -3.82
N GLY A 203 -17.79 8.50 -2.87
CA GLY A 203 -17.51 9.93 -2.82
C GLY A 203 -16.68 10.37 -4.01
N ALA A 204 -17.30 10.98 -5.00
CA ALA A 204 -16.63 11.50 -6.19
C ALA A 204 -15.78 12.73 -5.84
N GLY A 205 -16.28 13.61 -4.96
CA GLY A 205 -15.54 14.78 -4.50
C GLY A 205 -16.40 15.86 -3.86
N ILE A 206 -15.74 16.96 -3.52
CA ILE A 206 -16.31 18.17 -2.91
C ILE A 206 -15.88 19.40 -3.70
N ALA A 207 -16.74 20.41 -3.76
CA ALA A 207 -16.46 21.70 -4.38
C ALA A 207 -17.09 22.80 -3.55
N GLY A 208 -16.40 23.91 -3.33
CA GLY A 208 -16.88 24.90 -2.40
C GLY A 208 -15.96 26.08 -2.22
N GLU A 209 -16.07 26.72 -1.07
CA GLU A 209 -15.32 27.93 -0.72
C GLU A 209 -14.37 27.64 0.45
N ALA A 210 -13.19 28.24 0.39
CA ALA A 210 -12.26 28.34 1.51
C ALA A 210 -12.66 29.46 2.49
N GLU A 211 -12.02 29.54 3.66
CA GLU A 211 -12.30 30.60 4.66
C GLU A 211 -12.17 32.03 4.08
N ASN A 212 -11.27 32.22 3.12
CA ASN A 212 -11.06 33.51 2.45
C ASN A 212 -12.06 33.78 1.30
N GLY A 213 -13.04 32.90 1.08
CA GLY A 213 -14.04 33.01 0.02
C GLY A 213 -13.58 32.55 -1.37
N VAL A 214 -12.35 32.02 -1.51
CA VAL A 214 -11.85 31.51 -2.78
C VAL A 214 -12.51 30.15 -3.08
N SER A 215 -13.07 30.02 -4.29
CA SER A 215 -13.62 28.74 -4.75
C SER A 215 -12.51 27.71 -5.00
N SER A 216 -12.70 26.50 -4.48
CA SER A 216 -11.78 25.36 -4.64
C SER A 216 -12.57 24.05 -4.80
N TYR A 217 -11.91 23.00 -5.25
CA TYR A 217 -12.50 21.69 -5.46
C TYR A 217 -11.48 20.56 -5.23
N SER A 218 -11.99 19.41 -4.83
CA SER A 218 -11.24 18.18 -4.62
C SER A 218 -12.06 17.00 -5.14
N PHE A 219 -11.54 16.29 -6.15
CA PHE A 219 -12.20 15.13 -6.77
C PHE A 219 -11.23 13.95 -6.86
N GLY A 220 -11.72 12.77 -6.51
CA GLY A 220 -10.93 11.54 -6.42
C GLY A 220 -10.77 10.83 -7.76
N SER A 221 -9.81 9.91 -7.84
CA SER A 221 -9.62 9.07 -9.02
C SER A 221 -10.76 8.04 -9.13
N ARG A 222 -11.38 7.94 -10.30
CA ARG A 222 -12.56 7.09 -10.57
C ARG A 222 -12.25 5.60 -10.81
N ASN A 223 -11.09 5.09 -10.40
CA ASN A 223 -10.61 3.75 -10.78
C ASN A 223 -11.53 2.58 -10.37
N LEU A 224 -12.47 2.81 -9.44
CA LEU A 224 -13.48 1.85 -8.99
C LEU A 224 -14.71 1.76 -9.89
N LEU A 225 -14.90 2.73 -10.77
CA LEU A 225 -16.07 2.88 -11.62
C LEU A 225 -15.73 2.51 -13.06
N ASP A 226 -16.75 2.21 -13.85
CA ASP A 226 -16.62 1.76 -15.24
C ASP A 226 -15.60 2.61 -16.01
N SER A 227 -14.64 1.93 -16.64
CA SER A 227 -13.53 2.48 -17.41
C SER A 227 -13.93 3.47 -18.52
N THR A 228 -15.23 3.57 -18.84
CA THR A 228 -15.81 4.49 -19.82
C THR A 228 -15.99 5.92 -19.29
N LEU A 229 -15.87 6.17 -17.98
CA LEU A 229 -16.09 7.48 -17.34
C LEU A 229 -14.82 8.10 -16.71
N GLN A 230 -13.63 7.73 -17.19
CA GLN A 230 -12.38 8.38 -16.78
C GLN A 230 -12.26 9.80 -17.38
N THR A 231 -12.94 10.77 -16.77
CA THR A 231 -12.78 12.20 -17.07
C THR A 231 -12.01 12.90 -15.96
N SER A 232 -11.24 13.92 -16.33
CA SER A 232 -10.52 14.78 -15.36
C SER A 232 -11.50 15.58 -14.51
N ALA A 233 -11.08 16.04 -13.32
CA ALA A 233 -11.92 16.87 -12.44
C ALA A 233 -12.41 18.17 -13.12
N GLU A 234 -11.59 18.74 -14.00
CA GLU A 234 -11.90 19.93 -14.82
C GLU A 234 -12.94 19.63 -15.91
N GLU A 235 -12.84 18.48 -16.58
CA GLU A 235 -13.88 17.98 -17.49
C GLU A 235 -15.18 17.70 -16.74
N TRP A 236 -15.12 17.17 -15.52
CA TRP A 236 -16.30 16.84 -14.75
C TRP A 236 -17.15 18.06 -14.35
N LEU A 237 -16.49 19.14 -13.94
CA LEU A 237 -17.14 20.41 -13.59
C LEU A 237 -17.59 21.21 -14.82
N SER A 238 -16.90 21.06 -15.96
CA SER A 238 -17.22 21.76 -17.21
C SER A 238 -18.32 21.06 -18.01
N GLU A 239 -18.39 19.73 -17.96
CA GLU A 239 -19.42 18.92 -18.61
C GLU A 239 -20.71 18.84 -17.78
N LYS A 240 -21.43 19.97 -17.71
CA LYS A 240 -22.76 20.07 -17.07
C LYS A 240 -23.72 18.95 -17.49
N LYS A 241 -23.56 18.41 -18.71
CA LYS A 241 -24.40 17.36 -19.26
C LYS A 241 -24.25 16.03 -18.51
N ILE A 242 -23.04 15.52 -18.28
CA ILE A 242 -22.82 14.25 -17.58
C ILE A 242 -23.36 14.31 -16.16
N VAL A 243 -23.05 15.40 -15.45
CA VAL A 243 -23.56 15.64 -14.09
C VAL A 243 -25.09 15.70 -14.09
N GLN A 244 -25.70 16.42 -15.03
CA GLN A 244 -27.17 16.49 -15.13
C GLN A 244 -27.81 15.15 -15.47
N GLU A 245 -27.22 14.38 -16.40
CA GLU A 245 -27.70 13.05 -16.78
C GLU A 245 -27.59 12.08 -15.60
N GLY A 246 -26.48 12.09 -14.85
CA GLY A 246 -26.32 11.27 -13.66
C GLY A 246 -27.30 11.63 -12.55
N LEU A 247 -27.54 12.92 -12.31
CA LEU A 247 -28.55 13.39 -11.35
C LEU A 247 -29.98 12.99 -11.77
N GLN A 248 -30.30 13.06 -13.06
CA GLN A 248 -31.61 12.64 -13.59
C GLN A 248 -31.80 11.12 -13.53
N ALA A 249 -30.74 10.36 -13.79
CA ALA A 249 -30.75 8.90 -13.71
C ALA A 249 -30.72 8.36 -12.27
N GLY A 250 -30.40 9.20 -11.28
CA GLY A 250 -30.22 8.78 -9.89
C GLY A 250 -28.90 8.04 -9.64
N THR A 251 -27.99 8.03 -10.61
CA THR A 251 -26.65 7.43 -10.49
C THR A 251 -25.64 8.39 -9.85
N LEU A 252 -26.03 9.65 -9.67
CA LEU A 252 -25.24 10.66 -8.97
C LEU A 252 -26.11 11.34 -7.91
N ILE A 253 -25.57 11.51 -6.71
CA ILE A 253 -26.16 12.28 -5.63
C ILE A 253 -25.36 13.57 -5.45
N LYS A 254 -26.09 14.68 -5.37
CA LYS A 254 -25.56 16.00 -4.99
C LYS A 254 -26.19 16.43 -3.68
N GLY A 255 -25.37 16.90 -2.74
CA GLY A 255 -25.84 17.56 -1.52
C GLY A 255 -24.98 18.75 -1.16
N ARG A 256 -25.35 19.43 -0.07
CA ARG A 256 -24.61 20.58 0.46
C ARG A 256 -24.00 20.29 1.80
N TRP A 257 -22.87 20.89 2.13
CA TRP A 257 -22.17 20.61 3.37
C TRP A 257 -21.47 21.81 3.99
N TRP A 258 -21.19 21.67 5.28
CA TRP A 258 -20.50 22.67 6.11
C TRP A 258 -19.52 22.01 7.08
N SER A 259 -18.40 22.69 7.34
CA SER A 259 -17.46 22.34 8.39
C SER A 259 -17.85 23.03 9.70
N LEU A 260 -17.85 22.27 10.80
CA LEU A 260 -18.01 22.75 12.16
C LEU A 260 -16.62 22.92 12.80
N ASN A 261 -16.52 23.82 13.78
CA ASN A 261 -15.26 24.13 14.47
C ASN A 261 -14.94 23.16 15.62
N SER A 262 -15.92 22.39 16.06
CA SER A 262 -15.81 21.40 17.12
C SER A 262 -16.73 20.22 16.79
N GLU A 263 -16.47 19.09 17.44
CA GLU A 263 -17.38 17.96 17.39
C GLU A 263 -18.80 18.36 17.85
N PRO A 264 -19.86 18.01 17.11
CA PRO A 264 -21.23 18.27 17.52
C PRO A 264 -21.66 17.37 18.68
N ASN A 265 -22.68 17.81 19.44
CA ASN A 265 -23.42 16.90 20.33
C ASN A 265 -24.13 15.80 19.53
N LEU A 266 -24.54 14.72 20.20
CA LEU A 266 -25.20 13.58 19.55
C LEU A 266 -26.45 14.03 18.75
N VAL A 267 -26.39 13.85 17.43
CA VAL A 267 -27.48 14.15 16.52
C VAL A 267 -28.34 12.90 16.40
N ILE A 268 -29.55 12.92 16.97
CA ILE A 268 -30.42 11.73 17.02
C ILE A 268 -31.72 11.87 16.24
N ASP A 269 -32.10 13.11 15.91
CA ASP A 269 -33.32 13.45 15.20
C ASP A 269 -33.18 14.80 14.47
N LYS A 270 -34.27 15.25 13.84
CA LYS A 270 -34.34 16.55 13.18
C LYS A 270 -34.04 17.71 14.12
N GLN A 271 -34.58 17.69 15.33
CA GLN A 271 -34.49 18.83 16.23
C GLN A 271 -33.05 19.05 16.66
N THR A 272 -32.38 17.98 17.10
CA THR A 272 -30.97 17.99 17.46
C THR A 272 -30.05 18.32 16.29
N PHE A 273 -30.43 17.97 15.05
CA PHE A 273 -29.72 18.42 13.85
C PHE A 273 -29.83 19.95 13.65
N LEU A 274 -31.03 20.52 13.77
CA LEU A 274 -31.23 21.97 13.60
C LEU A 274 -30.50 22.77 14.67
N ASP A 275 -30.34 22.21 15.86
CA ASP A 275 -29.60 22.81 16.97
C ASP A 275 -28.12 23.08 16.62
N LEU A 276 -27.54 22.35 15.65
CA LEU A 276 -26.17 22.58 15.16
C LEU A 276 -25.97 23.93 14.46
N PHE A 277 -27.05 24.50 13.93
CA PHE A 277 -27.03 25.74 13.15
C PHE A 277 -27.79 26.87 13.86
N ARG A 278 -27.97 26.78 15.18
CA ARG A 278 -28.55 27.87 15.96
C ARG A 278 -27.57 29.02 16.16
N ASP A 279 -28.10 30.23 16.19
CA ASP A 279 -27.36 31.44 16.54
C ASP A 279 -27.30 31.67 18.07
N GLU A 280 -26.67 32.76 18.49
CA GLU A 280 -26.57 33.15 19.91
C GLU A 280 -27.93 33.42 20.57
N ALA A 281 -28.97 33.73 19.78
CA ALA A 281 -30.34 33.91 20.26
C ALA A 281 -31.05 32.56 20.47
N GLY A 282 -30.41 31.46 20.10
CA GLY A 282 -30.97 30.12 20.18
C GLY A 282 -31.97 29.83 19.07
N GLU A 283 -32.00 30.60 17.98
CA GLU A 283 -32.85 30.36 16.81
C GLU A 283 -32.03 29.77 15.66
N VAL A 284 -32.65 29.02 14.74
CA VAL A 284 -31.94 28.53 13.56
C VAL A 284 -31.44 29.72 12.73
N SER A 285 -30.13 29.73 12.47
CA SER A 285 -29.40 30.84 11.84
C SER A 285 -30.03 31.26 10.53
N GLU A 286 -30.37 32.55 10.43
CA GLU A 286 -30.92 33.12 9.21
C GLU A 286 -29.94 32.97 8.04
N SER A 287 -28.64 33.14 8.29
CA SER A 287 -27.61 32.98 7.26
C SER A 287 -27.62 31.57 6.68
N TRP A 288 -27.72 30.55 7.54
CA TRP A 288 -27.75 29.16 7.11
C TRP A 288 -29.03 28.83 6.32
N LEU A 289 -30.19 29.29 6.80
CA LEU A 289 -31.48 29.15 6.09
C LEU A 289 -31.43 29.81 4.70
N ARG A 290 -30.82 30.99 4.59
CA ARG A 290 -30.62 31.70 3.31
C ARG A 290 -29.75 30.90 2.36
N GLU A 291 -28.70 30.27 2.85
CA GLU A 291 -27.90 29.39 2.00
C GLU A 291 -28.75 28.20 1.51
N LEU A 292 -29.62 27.62 2.36
CA LEU A 292 -30.49 26.48 2.00
C LEU A 292 -31.65 26.82 1.06
N GLU A 293 -31.96 28.10 0.86
CA GLU A 293 -33.06 28.58 0.02
C GLU A 293 -33.15 27.90 -1.36
N PRO A 294 -32.05 27.64 -2.12
CA PRO A 294 -32.12 26.94 -3.40
C PRO A 294 -32.65 25.50 -3.31
N LEU A 295 -32.44 24.82 -2.18
CA LEU A 295 -32.93 23.45 -1.92
C LEU A 295 -34.40 23.46 -1.49
N LEU A 296 -34.81 24.46 -0.69
CA LEU A 296 -36.16 24.59 -0.13
C LEU A 296 -37.17 25.26 -1.08
N LYS A 297 -36.69 26.04 -2.06
CA LYS A 297 -37.52 26.65 -3.11
C LYS A 297 -38.22 25.62 -3.97
N ARG A 298 -37.53 24.53 -4.29
CA ARG A 298 -38.06 23.46 -5.13
C ARG A 298 -38.84 22.47 -4.30
N ALA A 299 -39.94 21.95 -4.85
CA ALA A 299 -40.71 20.85 -4.27
C ALA A 299 -39.97 19.50 -4.38
N ASN A 300 -38.71 19.45 -3.95
CA ASN A 300 -37.90 18.25 -3.98
C ASN A 300 -38.53 17.20 -3.05
N ALA A 301 -38.63 15.95 -3.51
CA ALA A 301 -39.06 14.85 -2.64
C ALA A 301 -38.06 14.65 -1.49
N HIS A 302 -36.77 14.90 -1.76
CA HIS A 302 -35.70 14.85 -0.78
C HIS A 302 -34.51 15.72 -1.21
N PHE A 303 -33.62 16.03 -0.26
CA PHE A 303 -32.30 16.63 -0.51
C PHE A 303 -31.29 16.12 0.52
N PHE A 304 -30.00 16.43 0.32
CA PHE A 304 -28.92 15.88 1.13
C PHE A 304 -28.08 16.97 1.78
N ILE A 305 -27.71 16.74 3.05
CA ILE A 305 -26.81 17.59 3.82
C ILE A 305 -25.66 16.76 4.39
N GLY A 306 -24.43 17.28 4.33
CA GLY A 306 -23.26 16.76 5.02
C GLY A 306 -22.77 17.74 6.08
N ILE A 307 -22.21 17.23 7.16
CA ILE A 307 -21.45 18.01 8.14
C ILE A 307 -20.08 17.38 8.30
N ARG A 308 -19.07 18.22 8.47
CA ARG A 308 -17.69 17.82 8.72
C ARG A 308 -17.22 18.45 10.02
N TYR A 309 -16.50 17.72 10.85
CA TYR A 309 -16.07 18.24 12.15
C TYR A 309 -14.79 17.55 12.64
N PRO A 310 -13.97 18.22 13.47
CA PRO A 310 -12.88 17.55 14.17
C PRO A 310 -13.45 16.69 15.31
N SER A 311 -13.01 15.45 15.40
CA SER A 311 -13.30 14.56 16.53
C SER A 311 -12.49 14.96 17.76
N ARG A 312 -12.81 14.39 18.94
CA ARG A 312 -12.03 14.60 20.18
C ARG A 312 -10.54 14.26 20.06
N LYS A 313 -10.16 13.44 19.08
CA LYS A 313 -8.76 13.06 18.81
C LYS A 313 -8.08 14.00 17.80
N GLY A 314 -8.81 15.00 17.30
CA GLY A 314 -8.34 15.91 16.26
C GLY A 314 -8.38 15.32 14.85
N GLU A 315 -9.01 14.15 14.66
CA GLU A 315 -9.22 13.55 13.35
C GLU A 315 -10.47 14.15 12.69
N LEU A 316 -10.47 14.25 11.37
CA LEU A 316 -11.61 14.79 10.62
C LEU A 316 -12.67 13.71 10.42
N GLU A 317 -13.91 13.99 10.81
CA GLU A 317 -15.06 13.09 10.63
C GLU A 317 -16.15 13.76 9.79
N TRP A 318 -16.98 12.91 9.15
CA TRP A 318 -18.11 13.32 8.33
C TRP A 318 -19.41 12.67 8.81
N SER A 319 -20.52 13.35 8.60
CA SER A 319 -21.85 12.78 8.79
C SER A 319 -22.79 13.29 7.72
N PHE A 320 -23.57 12.40 7.11
CA PHE A 320 -24.45 12.71 6.00
C PHE A 320 -25.90 12.38 6.32
N PHE A 321 -26.81 13.22 5.83
CA PHE A 321 -28.23 13.19 6.14
C PHE A 321 -29.05 13.38 4.87
N ARG A 322 -30.16 12.64 4.79
CA ARG A 322 -31.22 12.83 3.80
C ARG A 322 -32.41 13.50 4.46
N PHE A 323 -32.86 14.60 3.89
CA PHE A 323 -34.09 15.28 4.26
C PHE A 323 -35.20 14.77 3.35
N VAL A 324 -36.24 14.14 3.90
CA VAL A 324 -37.34 13.53 3.16
C VAL A 324 -38.63 14.30 3.44
N ARG A 325 -39.32 14.74 2.40
CA ARG A 325 -40.55 15.54 2.56
C ARG A 325 -41.68 14.69 3.16
N THR A 326 -42.31 15.18 4.21
CA THR A 326 -43.47 14.56 4.87
C THR A 326 -44.78 15.18 4.39
N GLY A 327 -45.74 14.37 3.93
CA GLY A 327 -47.10 14.79 3.55
C GLY A 327 -47.37 14.88 2.04
N GLU A 328 -48.64 14.92 1.65
CA GLU A 328 -49.07 15.06 0.25
C GLU A 328 -48.81 16.48 -0.29
N ALA A 329 -48.40 16.51 -1.56
CA ALA A 329 -47.89 17.68 -2.27
C ALA A 329 -48.87 18.86 -2.32
N SER A 330 -48.75 19.81 -1.39
CA SER A 330 -49.07 21.19 -1.76
C SER A 330 -48.02 21.63 -2.80
N PRO A 331 -48.44 22.07 -3.99
CA PRO A 331 -47.51 22.57 -5.00
C PRO A 331 -46.80 23.79 -4.42
N LEU A 332 -45.50 23.66 -4.15
CA LEU A 332 -44.68 24.81 -3.78
C LEU A 332 -44.48 25.60 -5.07
N LEU A 333 -45.17 26.73 -5.18
CA LEU A 333 -44.97 27.70 -6.25
C LEU A 333 -43.53 28.25 -6.14
N ASP A 334 -42.90 28.49 -7.28
CA ASP A 334 -41.65 29.24 -7.36
C ASP A 334 -41.95 30.72 -7.07
N LEU A 335 -41.95 31.08 -5.79
CA LEU A 335 -42.46 32.37 -5.28
C LEU A 335 -41.44 33.51 -5.35
N GLY A 336 -40.30 33.32 -6.02
CA GLY A 336 -39.18 34.28 -5.91
C GLY A 336 -38.44 34.12 -4.57
N PRO A 337 -37.74 35.15 -4.07
CA PRO A 337 -37.03 35.09 -2.79
C PRO A 337 -37.99 34.77 -1.64
N LEU A 338 -37.68 33.73 -0.87
CA LEU A 338 -38.48 33.34 0.29
C LEU A 338 -38.10 34.23 1.48
N ASP A 339 -39.04 34.58 2.34
CA ASP A 339 -38.66 35.18 3.63
C ASP A 339 -38.13 34.13 4.62
N VAL A 340 -37.54 34.57 5.73
CA VAL A 340 -36.93 33.66 6.71
C VAL A 340 -37.97 32.75 7.37
N GLN A 341 -39.18 33.25 7.61
CA GLN A 341 -40.23 32.46 8.23
C GLN A 341 -40.71 31.36 7.28
N GLU A 342 -40.86 31.68 6.00
CA GLU A 342 -41.22 30.69 4.98
C GLU A 342 -40.13 29.61 4.81
N LEU A 343 -38.85 29.97 4.96
CA LEU A 343 -37.75 28.99 4.98
C LEU A 343 -37.85 28.04 6.17
N ARG A 344 -38.21 28.56 7.36
CA ARG A 344 -38.46 27.74 8.56
C ARG A 344 -39.66 26.81 8.36
N ASP A 345 -40.77 27.35 7.87
CA ASP A 345 -41.98 26.56 7.62
C ASP A 345 -41.72 25.46 6.59
N ARG A 346 -40.87 25.71 5.58
CA ARG A 346 -40.51 24.72 4.56
C ARG A 346 -39.57 23.65 5.06
N ILE A 347 -38.56 23.97 5.88
CA ILE A 347 -37.71 22.93 6.49
C ILE A 347 -38.53 22.07 7.46
N ASP A 348 -39.59 22.63 8.05
CA ASP A 348 -40.53 21.90 8.90
C ASP A 348 -41.29 20.78 8.18
N LEU A 349 -41.44 20.89 6.85
CA LEU A 349 -42.04 19.85 6.00
C LEU A 349 -41.14 18.63 5.74
N TYR A 350 -39.90 18.62 6.22
CA TYR A 350 -38.97 17.51 6.00
C TYR A 350 -38.67 16.76 7.30
N ASP A 351 -38.61 15.44 7.20
CA ASP A 351 -38.02 14.55 8.19
C ASP A 351 -36.55 14.30 7.84
N VAL A 352 -35.76 13.85 8.80
CA VAL A 352 -34.32 13.65 8.61
C VAL A 352 -33.98 12.19 8.83
N GLU A 353 -33.13 11.65 7.96
CA GLU A 353 -32.56 10.31 8.05
C GLU A 353 -31.04 10.41 7.96
N ALA A 354 -30.30 9.70 8.82
CA ALA A 354 -28.86 9.57 8.67
C ALA A 354 -28.51 8.54 7.59
N ILE A 355 -27.40 8.77 6.91
CA ILE A 355 -26.85 7.88 5.88
C ILE A 355 -25.67 7.15 6.50
N PHE A 356 -25.65 5.82 6.36
CA PHE A 356 -24.52 5.02 6.80
C PHE A 356 -23.30 5.31 5.92
N THR A 357 -22.14 5.48 6.53
CA THR A 357 -20.91 5.86 5.84
C THR A 357 -19.77 4.92 6.21
N GLU A 358 -18.92 4.60 5.24
CA GLU A 358 -17.64 3.95 5.48
C GLU A 358 -16.52 4.77 4.86
N ASP A 359 -15.38 4.86 5.54
CA ASP A 359 -14.20 5.51 4.97
C ASP A 359 -13.39 4.54 4.12
N MET A 360 -13.10 4.95 2.88
CA MET A 360 -12.13 4.31 2.00
C MET A 360 -11.10 5.34 1.53
N THR A 361 -10.33 5.83 2.49
CA THR A 361 -9.12 6.65 2.26
C THR A 361 -7.90 5.76 2.12
N GLU A 362 -6.87 6.20 1.39
CA GLU A 362 -5.65 5.39 1.21
C GLU A 362 -5.04 5.00 2.56
N GLU A 363 -5.06 5.93 3.53
CA GLU A 363 -4.57 5.71 4.88
C GLU A 363 -5.40 4.66 5.63
N LYS A 364 -6.72 4.86 5.74
CA LYS A 364 -7.59 3.94 6.52
C LYS A 364 -7.68 2.55 5.90
N PHE A 365 -7.66 2.46 4.57
CA PHE A 365 -7.77 1.19 3.84
C PHE A 365 -6.63 0.22 4.17
N HIS A 366 -5.42 0.72 4.40
CA HIS A 366 -4.24 -0.12 4.66
C HIS A 366 -3.89 -0.26 6.15
N ILE A 367 -4.68 0.28 7.09
CA ILE A 367 -4.40 0.20 8.54
C ILE A 367 -4.24 -1.25 9.01
N ARG A 368 -5.02 -2.19 8.43
CA ARG A 368 -4.95 -3.62 8.79
C ARG A 368 -3.63 -4.30 8.43
N ASN A 369 -2.79 -3.66 7.59
CA ASN A 369 -1.43 -4.13 7.29
C ASN A 369 -0.37 -3.52 8.22
N ARG A 370 -0.70 -2.46 8.97
CA ARG A 370 0.25 -1.68 9.80
C ARG A 370 0.99 -2.58 10.79
N GLY A 371 2.29 -2.33 10.93
CA GLY A 371 3.18 -3.12 11.80
C GLY A 371 3.67 -4.44 11.20
N ARG A 372 3.12 -4.88 10.05
CA ARG A 372 3.59 -6.06 9.30
C ARG A 372 4.07 -5.71 7.89
N VAL A 373 3.37 -4.80 7.23
CA VAL A 373 3.70 -4.29 5.91
C VAL A 373 3.43 -2.78 5.87
N SER A 374 4.40 -2.02 5.39
CA SER A 374 4.35 -0.57 5.31
C SER A 374 3.90 -0.11 3.92
N ARG A 375 2.68 0.45 3.83
CA ARG A 375 2.22 1.09 2.59
C ARG A 375 3.16 2.21 2.13
N LYS A 376 3.76 2.94 3.06
CA LYS A 376 4.75 3.99 2.77
C LYS A 376 5.94 3.46 1.97
N ASP A 377 6.43 2.27 2.29
CA ASP A 377 7.61 1.68 1.64
C ASP A 377 7.25 0.94 0.35
N LEU A 378 5.99 0.50 0.22
CA LEU A 378 5.50 -0.26 -0.93
C LEU A 378 4.79 0.55 -2.01
N LYS A 379 4.26 1.75 -1.69
CA LYS A 379 3.47 2.57 -2.63
C LYS A 379 4.22 2.96 -3.90
N ASP A 380 5.54 3.05 -3.84
CA ASP A 380 6.39 3.43 -4.97
C ASP A 380 7.03 2.20 -5.63
N GLN A 381 6.86 1.01 -5.03
CA GLN A 381 7.38 -0.23 -5.57
C GLN A 381 6.60 -0.64 -6.81
N LYS A 382 7.35 -1.15 -7.79
CA LYS A 382 6.82 -1.65 -9.05
C LYS A 382 7.25 -3.10 -9.20
N ILE A 383 6.31 -4.00 -9.48
CA ILE A 383 6.57 -5.42 -9.64
C ILE A 383 6.00 -5.89 -10.98
N THR A 384 6.82 -6.58 -11.77
CA THR A 384 6.38 -7.22 -13.02
C THR A 384 6.15 -8.71 -12.80
N PHE A 385 4.95 -9.19 -13.14
CA PHE A 385 4.58 -10.59 -13.06
C PHE A 385 4.59 -11.23 -14.45
N PHE A 386 5.38 -12.28 -14.60
CA PHE A 386 5.43 -13.12 -15.79
C PHE A 386 4.77 -14.46 -15.51
N GLY A 387 3.66 -14.71 -16.20
CA GLY A 387 2.79 -15.83 -15.91
C GLY A 387 1.81 -15.48 -14.80
N LEU A 388 0.53 -15.51 -15.13
CA LEU A 388 -0.62 -15.26 -14.28
C LEU A 388 -1.46 -16.52 -14.20
N GLY A 389 -0.80 -17.68 -14.06
CA GLY A 389 -1.44 -18.96 -13.79
C GLY A 389 -1.93 -19.08 -12.34
N ALA A 390 -1.99 -20.29 -11.82
CA ALA A 390 -2.44 -20.54 -10.45
C ALA A 390 -1.61 -19.79 -9.38
N LEU A 391 -0.28 -19.83 -9.50
CA LEU A 391 0.63 -19.10 -8.59
C LEU A 391 0.60 -17.58 -8.86
N GLY A 392 0.87 -17.18 -10.10
CA GLY A 392 0.97 -15.76 -10.48
C GLY A 392 -0.29 -14.94 -10.21
N SER A 393 -1.48 -15.49 -10.43
CA SER A 393 -2.74 -14.79 -10.12
C SER A 393 -2.91 -14.55 -8.62
N THR A 394 -2.56 -15.54 -7.79
CA THR A 394 -2.59 -15.41 -6.33
C THR A 394 -1.56 -14.39 -5.83
N LEU A 395 -0.33 -14.47 -6.34
CA LEU A 395 0.74 -13.52 -6.01
C LEU A 395 0.29 -12.08 -6.33
N ALA A 396 -0.13 -11.80 -7.56
CA ALA A 396 -0.53 -10.45 -7.97
C ALA A 396 -1.63 -9.84 -7.06
N LEU A 397 -2.63 -10.64 -6.67
CA LEU A 397 -3.67 -10.18 -5.74
C LEU A 397 -3.14 -9.98 -4.31
N GLN A 398 -2.22 -10.82 -3.83
CA GLN A 398 -1.59 -10.65 -2.52
C GLN A 398 -0.75 -9.38 -2.45
N PHE A 399 0.05 -9.08 -3.49
CA PHE A 399 0.81 -7.83 -3.55
C PHE A 399 -0.12 -6.60 -3.69
N SER A 400 -1.24 -6.72 -4.41
CA SER A 400 -2.28 -5.69 -4.43
C SER A 400 -2.84 -5.44 -3.02
N LYS A 401 -3.26 -6.49 -2.30
CA LYS A 401 -3.77 -6.37 -0.91
C LYS A 401 -2.73 -5.87 0.09
N ALA A 402 -1.45 -6.15 -0.16
CA ALA A 402 -0.34 -5.62 0.64
C ALA A 402 -0.11 -4.11 0.40
N GLY A 403 -0.66 -3.55 -0.68
CA GLY A 403 -0.47 -2.15 -1.04
C GLY A 403 0.85 -1.91 -1.76
N VAL A 404 1.25 -2.77 -2.71
CA VAL A 404 2.29 -2.41 -3.69
C VAL A 404 1.73 -1.40 -4.68
N GLY A 405 2.48 -0.35 -4.99
CA GLY A 405 2.04 0.73 -5.88
C GLY A 405 1.62 0.30 -7.26
N TYR A 406 2.51 -0.44 -7.95
CA TYR A 406 2.38 -0.70 -9.38
C TYR A 406 2.62 -2.16 -9.71
N LEU A 407 1.67 -2.78 -10.42
CA LEU A 407 1.75 -4.16 -10.89
C LEU A 407 1.73 -4.19 -12.43
N ASN A 408 2.79 -4.69 -13.05
CA ASN A 408 2.79 -5.00 -14.48
C ASN A 408 2.39 -6.46 -14.68
N LEU A 409 1.34 -6.71 -15.45
CA LEU A 409 0.73 -8.02 -15.61
C LEU A 409 1.03 -8.57 -17.02
N PHE A 410 1.81 -9.64 -17.10
CA PHE A 410 2.21 -10.29 -18.36
C PHE A 410 1.82 -11.77 -18.38
N ASP A 411 0.96 -12.14 -19.32
CA ASP A 411 0.59 -13.52 -19.64
C ASP A 411 0.11 -13.58 -21.10
N LYS A 412 0.34 -14.71 -21.77
CA LYS A 412 -0.04 -14.94 -23.18
C LYS A 412 -1.41 -15.60 -23.34
N ASP A 413 -1.97 -16.15 -22.27
CA ASP A 413 -3.14 -17.01 -22.31
C ASP A 413 -4.45 -16.27 -21.95
N MET A 414 -5.55 -16.96 -22.25
CA MET A 414 -6.91 -16.58 -21.87
C MET A 414 -7.35 -17.37 -20.62
N VAL A 415 -8.38 -16.87 -19.94
CA VAL A 415 -9.03 -17.61 -18.84
C VAL A 415 -9.96 -18.68 -19.41
N HIS A 416 -9.71 -19.94 -19.04
CA HIS A 416 -10.55 -21.08 -19.39
C HIS A 416 -11.27 -21.67 -18.16
N THR A 417 -12.35 -22.40 -18.37
CA THR A 417 -13.21 -22.96 -17.30
C THR A 417 -12.43 -23.86 -16.34
N HIS A 418 -11.53 -24.70 -16.85
CA HIS A 418 -10.71 -25.58 -16.03
C HIS A 418 -9.62 -24.85 -15.24
N ASN A 419 -9.31 -23.58 -15.55
CA ASN A 419 -8.38 -22.80 -14.75
C ASN A 419 -8.97 -22.42 -13.39
N LEU A 420 -10.31 -22.27 -13.30
CA LEU A 420 -11.00 -21.68 -12.15
C LEU A 420 -10.87 -22.47 -10.85
N VAL A 421 -10.46 -23.74 -10.92
CA VAL A 421 -10.21 -24.56 -9.72
C VAL A 421 -8.91 -24.17 -8.99
N ARG A 422 -8.02 -23.39 -9.62
CA ARG A 422 -6.70 -23.00 -9.06
C ARG A 422 -6.29 -21.55 -9.37
N HIS A 423 -6.89 -20.93 -10.38
CA HIS A 423 -6.66 -19.55 -10.77
C HIS A 423 -7.71 -18.65 -10.11
N GLN A 424 -7.31 -17.46 -9.66
CA GLN A 424 -8.16 -16.57 -8.84
C GLN A 424 -9.37 -15.96 -9.59
N ALA A 425 -9.33 -15.91 -10.94
CA ALA A 425 -10.46 -15.42 -11.73
C ALA A 425 -11.74 -16.24 -11.51
N SER A 426 -12.89 -15.58 -11.68
CA SER A 426 -14.23 -16.18 -11.55
C SER A 426 -14.85 -16.56 -12.90
N LEU A 427 -15.98 -17.27 -12.86
CA LEU A 427 -16.79 -17.63 -14.05
C LEU A 427 -17.14 -16.42 -14.93
N ARG A 428 -17.24 -15.21 -14.36
CA ARG A 428 -17.56 -13.98 -15.09
C ARG A 428 -16.44 -13.50 -16.02
N ARG A 429 -15.25 -14.11 -15.93
CA ARG A 429 -14.03 -13.70 -16.66
C ARG A 429 -13.53 -14.74 -17.65
N ILE A 430 -14.28 -15.82 -17.88
CA ILE A 430 -13.93 -16.81 -18.93
C ILE A 430 -13.85 -16.10 -20.28
N THR A 431 -12.93 -16.54 -21.15
CA THR A 431 -12.61 -15.94 -22.46
C THR A 431 -11.98 -14.55 -22.42
N MET A 432 -11.68 -14.00 -21.24
CA MET A 432 -10.86 -12.78 -21.13
C MET A 432 -9.37 -13.14 -21.11
N PRO A 433 -8.48 -12.26 -21.59
CA PRO A 433 -7.05 -12.36 -21.30
C PRO A 433 -6.81 -12.47 -19.79
N LYS A 434 -5.90 -13.35 -19.35
CA LYS A 434 -5.57 -13.47 -17.91
C LYS A 434 -5.09 -12.13 -17.34
N THR A 435 -4.33 -11.36 -18.11
CA THR A 435 -3.86 -10.01 -17.75
C THR A 435 -5.02 -9.06 -17.44
N ARG A 436 -6.01 -9.00 -18.34
CA ARG A 436 -7.20 -8.15 -18.18
C ARG A 436 -8.11 -8.61 -17.05
N ALA A 437 -8.28 -9.92 -16.90
CA ALA A 437 -9.06 -10.49 -15.80
C ALA A 437 -8.48 -10.09 -14.45
N LEU A 438 -7.16 -10.22 -14.27
CA LEU A 438 -6.47 -9.86 -13.03
C LEU A 438 -6.44 -8.35 -12.80
N ARG A 439 -6.25 -7.53 -13.84
CA ARG A 439 -6.33 -6.06 -13.71
C ARG A 439 -7.66 -5.62 -13.10
N GLY A 440 -8.77 -6.15 -13.61
CA GLY A 440 -10.10 -5.85 -13.07
C GLY A 440 -10.25 -6.28 -11.61
N MET A 441 -9.74 -7.46 -11.26
CA MET A 441 -9.79 -7.96 -9.88
C MET A 441 -8.92 -7.13 -8.92
N VAL A 442 -7.75 -6.66 -9.37
CA VAL A 442 -6.90 -5.76 -8.58
C VAL A 442 -7.66 -4.47 -8.26
N ALA A 443 -8.30 -3.84 -9.26
CA ALA A 443 -9.06 -2.61 -9.06
C ALA A 443 -10.27 -2.82 -8.13
N GLU A 444 -10.96 -3.96 -8.22
CA GLU A 444 -12.07 -4.32 -7.33
C GLU A 444 -11.64 -4.59 -5.88
N GLN A 445 -10.39 -5.03 -5.66
CA GLN A 445 -9.88 -5.39 -4.33
C GLN A 445 -9.08 -4.28 -3.66
N ASN A 446 -8.31 -3.51 -4.42
CA ASN A 446 -7.52 -2.39 -3.92
C ASN A 446 -7.41 -1.30 -5.00
N PRO A 447 -8.23 -0.25 -4.93
CA PRO A 447 -8.24 0.81 -5.92
C PRO A 447 -7.03 1.76 -5.87
N PHE A 448 -6.23 1.67 -4.82
CA PHE A 448 -5.00 2.44 -4.63
C PHE A 448 -3.78 1.81 -5.31
N VAL A 449 -3.96 0.66 -5.98
CA VAL A 449 -2.91 -0.07 -6.69
C VAL A 449 -3.12 0.04 -8.20
N PHE A 450 -2.10 0.50 -8.90
CA PHE A 450 -2.15 0.60 -10.35
C PHE A 450 -1.71 -0.72 -11.01
N ALA A 451 -2.65 -1.41 -11.66
CA ALA A 451 -2.35 -2.58 -12.46
C ALA A 451 -2.33 -2.24 -13.96
N ARG A 452 -1.18 -2.45 -14.61
CA ARG A 452 -1.01 -2.34 -16.06
C ARG A 452 -1.14 -3.72 -16.71
N GLU A 453 -2.15 -3.89 -17.55
CA GLU A 453 -2.25 -5.08 -18.40
C GLU A 453 -1.38 -4.92 -19.65
N TRP A 454 -0.71 -5.99 -20.04
CA TRP A 454 -0.04 -6.10 -21.33
C TRP A 454 -0.85 -6.99 -22.29
N PRO A 455 -0.82 -6.69 -23.60
CA PRO A 455 -1.46 -7.55 -24.59
C PRO A 455 -0.94 -8.98 -24.49
N PRO A 456 -1.78 -10.01 -24.71
CA PRO A 456 -1.34 -11.39 -24.72
C PRO A 456 -0.22 -11.60 -25.74
N CYS A 457 1.00 -11.81 -25.26
CA CYS A 457 2.16 -11.99 -26.13
C CYS A 457 3.19 -12.96 -25.53
N SER A 458 3.96 -13.58 -26.41
CA SER A 458 5.05 -14.48 -26.02
C SER A 458 6.24 -13.67 -25.49
N VAL A 459 6.85 -14.13 -24.42
CA VAL A 459 8.08 -13.55 -23.85
C VAL A 459 9.22 -13.52 -24.88
N TYR A 460 9.27 -14.47 -25.81
CA TYR A 460 10.29 -14.50 -26.87
C TYR A 460 10.23 -13.32 -27.84
N LEU A 461 9.15 -12.53 -27.82
CA LEU A 461 9.02 -11.32 -28.63
C LEU A 461 9.59 -10.09 -27.93
N LEU A 462 10.02 -10.23 -26.68
CA LEU A 462 10.61 -9.13 -25.90
C LEU A 462 12.09 -9.02 -26.22
N ASP A 463 12.50 -7.91 -26.82
CA ASP A 463 13.88 -7.47 -26.90
C ASP A 463 14.29 -6.66 -25.66
N ASN A 464 15.53 -6.17 -25.60
CA ASN A 464 16.03 -5.38 -24.47
C ASN A 464 15.24 -4.08 -24.27
N GLU A 465 14.82 -3.42 -25.34
CA GLU A 465 14.04 -2.18 -25.23
C GLU A 465 12.64 -2.46 -24.66
N SER A 466 11.95 -3.46 -25.21
CA SER A 466 10.65 -3.91 -24.71
C SER A 466 10.77 -4.39 -23.26
N TRP A 467 11.84 -5.12 -22.93
CA TRP A 467 12.15 -5.52 -21.57
C TRP A 467 12.29 -4.31 -20.67
N ARG A 468 13.10 -3.30 -20.99
CA ARG A 468 13.23 -2.07 -20.18
C ARG A 468 11.90 -1.35 -19.95
N VAL A 469 11.02 -1.31 -20.95
CA VAL A 469 9.69 -0.71 -20.81
C VAL A 469 8.79 -1.56 -19.92
N LEU A 470 8.89 -2.90 -20.01
CA LEU A 470 8.18 -3.86 -19.17
C LEU A 470 8.71 -3.95 -17.74
N SER A 471 10.01 -3.75 -17.58
CA SER A 471 10.82 -3.92 -16.37
C SER A 471 11.35 -2.59 -15.86
N GLY A 472 10.63 -1.49 -16.07
CA GLY A 472 10.79 -0.25 -15.28
C GLY A 472 10.64 -0.45 -13.75
N CYS A 473 10.50 -1.72 -13.32
CA CYS A 473 10.55 -2.33 -12.01
C CYS A 473 11.95 -2.90 -11.73
N GLN A 474 12.57 -2.54 -10.60
CA GLN A 474 13.80 -3.20 -10.14
C GLN A 474 13.59 -4.69 -9.78
N THR A 475 12.32 -5.13 -9.68
CA THR A 475 11.92 -6.48 -9.27
C THR A 475 10.84 -7.07 -10.18
N ALA A 476 11.02 -8.33 -10.57
CA ALA A 476 10.06 -9.11 -11.34
C ALA A 476 9.94 -10.53 -10.79
N ILE A 477 8.78 -11.15 -11.02
CA ILE A 477 8.43 -12.48 -10.53
C ILE A 477 7.96 -13.34 -11.71
N SER A 478 8.60 -14.49 -11.91
CA SER A 478 8.20 -15.48 -12.91
C SER A 478 7.54 -16.69 -12.23
N SER A 479 6.37 -17.05 -12.75
CA SER A 479 5.64 -18.27 -12.41
C SER A 479 5.26 -19.09 -13.66
N ILE A 480 5.99 -18.90 -14.77
CA ILE A 480 5.74 -19.58 -16.05
C ILE A 480 6.03 -21.08 -15.96
N ALA A 481 7.06 -21.46 -15.20
CA ALA A 481 7.49 -22.85 -15.02
C ALA A 481 7.92 -23.58 -16.31
N ASP A 482 8.32 -22.82 -17.34
CA ASP A 482 8.97 -23.34 -18.55
C ASP A 482 10.47 -23.00 -18.48
N ASP A 483 11.33 -24.01 -18.60
CA ASP A 483 12.77 -23.85 -18.42
C ASP A 483 13.43 -22.97 -19.49
N ASN A 484 13.02 -23.12 -20.75
CA ASN A 484 13.60 -22.38 -21.87
C ASN A 484 13.17 -20.92 -21.85
N VAL A 485 11.88 -20.66 -21.58
CA VAL A 485 11.34 -19.31 -21.47
C VAL A 485 12.03 -18.57 -20.33
N GLU A 486 12.12 -19.18 -19.15
CA GLU A 486 12.76 -18.56 -18.00
C GLU A 486 14.29 -18.41 -18.15
N ALA A 487 14.95 -19.28 -18.93
CA ALA A 487 16.37 -19.12 -19.25
C ALA A 487 16.60 -17.90 -20.16
N TYR A 488 15.76 -17.70 -21.18
CA TYR A 488 15.78 -16.50 -22.00
C TYR A 488 15.51 -15.24 -21.16
N MET A 489 14.49 -15.27 -20.30
CA MET A 489 14.21 -14.16 -19.38
C MET A 489 15.37 -13.87 -18.43
N ASN A 490 16.03 -14.91 -17.93
CA ASN A 490 17.19 -14.74 -17.05
C ASN A 490 18.32 -14.00 -17.78
N GLU A 491 18.55 -14.28 -19.06
CA GLU A 491 19.54 -13.56 -19.86
C GLU A 491 19.19 -12.06 -19.98
N LEU A 492 17.95 -11.73 -20.34
CA LEU A 492 17.46 -10.35 -20.40
C LEU A 492 17.52 -9.64 -19.03
N ALA A 493 17.14 -10.33 -17.95
CA ALA A 493 17.19 -9.78 -16.61
C ALA A 493 18.62 -9.49 -16.15
N ILE A 494 19.58 -10.34 -16.53
CA ILE A 494 21.00 -10.12 -16.23
C ILE A 494 21.57 -8.96 -17.07
N SER A 495 21.20 -8.84 -18.35
CA SER A 495 21.67 -7.73 -19.20
C SER A 495 21.11 -6.39 -18.77
N GLU A 496 19.88 -6.36 -18.28
CA GLU A 496 19.16 -5.14 -17.86
C GLU A 496 19.14 -4.94 -16.34
N ASN A 497 19.97 -5.67 -15.60
CA ASN A 497 20.14 -5.56 -14.15
C ASN A 497 18.81 -5.60 -13.35
N THR A 498 17.89 -6.46 -13.76
CA THR A 498 16.58 -6.66 -13.11
C THR A 498 16.65 -7.77 -12.06
N THR A 499 16.14 -7.52 -10.84
CA THR A 499 16.01 -8.59 -9.83
C THR A 499 14.87 -9.51 -10.20
N MET A 500 15.13 -10.81 -10.29
CA MET A 500 14.13 -11.82 -10.64
C MET A 500 13.85 -12.77 -9.49
N TYR A 501 12.58 -13.06 -9.23
CA TYR A 501 12.15 -14.18 -8.41
C TYR A 501 11.50 -15.25 -9.31
N TYR A 502 11.96 -16.49 -9.21
CA TYR A 502 11.38 -17.65 -9.89
C TYR A 502 10.64 -18.49 -8.87
N VAL A 503 9.39 -18.82 -9.15
CA VAL A 503 8.51 -19.53 -8.22
C VAL A 503 7.98 -20.77 -8.91
N ARG A 504 8.24 -21.95 -8.34
CA ARG A 504 7.84 -23.23 -8.91
C ARG A 504 7.14 -24.10 -7.89
N ALA A 505 5.98 -24.62 -8.26
CA ALA A 505 5.39 -25.77 -7.61
C ALA A 505 5.98 -27.05 -8.20
N LEU A 506 6.53 -27.90 -7.35
CA LEU A 506 7.11 -29.19 -7.67
C LEU A 506 6.21 -30.30 -7.11
N ARG A 507 6.27 -31.50 -7.70
CA ARG A 507 5.52 -32.68 -7.23
C ARG A 507 4.04 -32.37 -6.95
N GLY A 508 3.35 -31.71 -7.88
CA GLY A 508 1.92 -31.38 -7.74
C GLY A 508 1.59 -30.44 -6.58
N GLY A 509 2.53 -29.60 -6.14
CA GLY A 509 2.35 -28.67 -5.02
C GLY A 509 2.88 -29.17 -3.68
N LYS A 510 3.31 -30.44 -3.59
CA LYS A 510 3.93 -31.00 -2.37
C LYS A 510 5.24 -30.33 -1.98
N ALA A 511 5.90 -29.70 -2.95
CA ALA A 511 7.10 -28.94 -2.73
C ALA A 511 7.09 -27.65 -3.54
N ALA A 512 7.86 -26.68 -3.09
CA ALA A 512 8.13 -25.45 -3.83
C ALA A 512 9.61 -25.15 -3.89
N ARG A 513 10.02 -24.55 -5.01
CA ARG A 513 11.31 -23.89 -5.15
C ARG A 513 11.06 -22.43 -5.44
N ILE A 514 11.60 -21.57 -4.59
CA ILE A 514 11.62 -20.12 -4.74
C ILE A 514 13.08 -19.71 -4.91
N PHE A 515 13.39 -18.94 -5.94
CA PHE A 515 14.76 -18.59 -6.25
C PHE A 515 14.87 -17.14 -6.68
N ARG A 516 15.75 -16.37 -6.03
CA ARG A 516 16.02 -14.97 -6.34
C ARG A 516 17.33 -14.85 -7.11
N VAL A 517 17.33 -13.97 -8.10
CA VAL A 517 18.49 -13.57 -8.87
C VAL A 517 18.61 -12.05 -8.81
N ILE A 518 19.52 -11.56 -7.97
CA ILE A 518 20.09 -10.21 -8.08
C ILE A 518 21.34 -10.30 -8.98
N PRO A 519 21.33 -9.71 -10.19
CA PRO A 519 22.46 -9.79 -11.10
C PRO A 519 23.79 -9.38 -10.46
N GLY A 520 24.83 -10.20 -10.67
CA GLY A 520 26.17 -9.99 -10.11
C GLY A 520 26.33 -10.30 -8.60
N THR A 521 25.24 -10.52 -7.87
CA THR A 521 25.27 -10.81 -6.41
C THR A 521 24.89 -12.25 -6.12
N ASP A 522 23.79 -12.70 -6.74
CA ASP A 522 23.21 -14.02 -6.59
C ASP A 522 23.63 -14.92 -7.76
N ALA A 523 23.62 -16.23 -7.54
CA ALA A 523 23.57 -17.20 -8.64
C ALA A 523 22.42 -16.85 -9.59
N CYS A 524 22.63 -16.95 -10.90
CA CYS A 524 21.55 -16.86 -11.89
C CYS A 524 21.03 -18.25 -12.27
N LYS A 525 20.04 -18.34 -13.16
CA LYS A 525 19.48 -19.62 -13.59
C LYS A 525 20.51 -20.57 -14.24
N GLU A 526 21.47 -20.04 -15.00
CA GLU A 526 22.57 -20.88 -15.53
C GLU A 526 23.54 -21.33 -14.42
N CYS A 527 23.81 -20.48 -13.43
CA CYS A 527 24.61 -20.88 -12.26
C CYS A 527 23.96 -22.07 -11.54
N LEU A 528 22.63 -22.08 -11.40
CA LEU A 528 21.91 -23.21 -10.80
C LEU A 528 22.10 -24.50 -11.59
N ALA A 529 22.11 -24.44 -12.93
CA ALA A 529 22.35 -25.62 -13.75
C ALA A 529 23.73 -26.23 -13.50
N HIS A 530 24.76 -25.39 -13.29
CA HIS A 530 26.09 -25.86 -12.90
C HIS A 530 26.09 -26.48 -11.50
N TYR A 531 25.52 -25.79 -10.50
CA TYR A 531 25.44 -26.31 -9.14
C TYR A 531 24.69 -27.65 -9.06
N PHE A 532 23.62 -27.78 -9.82
CA PHE A 532 22.87 -29.03 -9.95
C PHE A 532 23.73 -30.13 -10.59
N ALA A 533 24.39 -29.85 -11.72
CA ALA A 533 25.23 -30.83 -12.42
C ALA A 533 26.41 -31.32 -11.57
N GLU A 534 26.92 -30.46 -10.67
CA GLU A 534 28.02 -30.78 -9.74
C GLU A 534 27.55 -31.50 -8.47
N GLY A 535 26.24 -31.57 -8.22
CA GLY A 535 25.70 -32.08 -6.95
C GLY A 535 26.11 -31.22 -5.75
N HIS A 536 26.19 -29.90 -5.93
CA HIS A 536 26.70 -28.99 -4.92
C HIS A 536 25.82 -28.99 -3.65
N ALA A 537 26.44 -29.06 -2.47
CA ALA A 537 25.73 -29.23 -1.19
C ALA A 537 24.70 -28.13 -0.86
N ASP A 538 24.95 -26.90 -1.31
CA ASP A 538 24.00 -25.78 -1.12
C ASP A 538 22.84 -25.76 -2.14
N PHE A 539 22.87 -26.61 -3.16
CA PHE A 539 21.75 -26.78 -4.08
C PHE A 539 20.85 -27.93 -3.60
N ILE A 540 19.67 -27.58 -3.07
CA ILE A 540 18.66 -28.55 -2.67
C ILE A 540 17.95 -29.07 -3.93
N ASP A 541 18.35 -30.26 -4.37
CA ASP A 541 17.65 -30.97 -5.44
C ASP A 541 16.40 -31.67 -4.91
N ILE A 542 15.28 -31.56 -5.63
CA ILE A 542 14.02 -32.21 -5.27
C ILE A 542 13.72 -33.27 -6.32
N PRO A 543 13.74 -34.57 -5.95
CA PRO A 543 13.51 -35.63 -6.91
C PRO A 543 12.07 -35.58 -7.43
N GLU A 544 11.89 -35.93 -8.71
CA GLU A 544 10.57 -36.05 -9.31
C GLU A 544 9.70 -37.11 -8.62
N ASP A 545 8.38 -36.89 -8.64
CA ASP A 545 7.41 -37.84 -8.11
C ASP A 545 6.84 -38.70 -9.23
N SER A 546 7.26 -39.97 -9.31
CA SER A 546 6.72 -40.89 -10.31
C SER A 546 5.24 -41.23 -10.09
N ALA A 547 4.68 -40.99 -8.90
CA ALA A 547 3.30 -41.28 -8.57
C ALA A 547 2.32 -40.18 -9.00
N LEU A 548 2.80 -39.03 -9.46
CA LEU A 548 1.98 -37.92 -9.96
C LEU A 548 2.01 -37.88 -11.50
N PRO A 549 1.06 -38.54 -12.19
CA PRO A 549 1.06 -38.59 -13.63
C PRO A 549 0.83 -37.21 -14.24
N VAL A 550 1.45 -36.97 -15.39
CA VAL A 550 1.07 -35.88 -16.28
C VAL A 550 -0.31 -36.22 -16.85
N ILE A 551 -1.32 -35.44 -16.50
CA ILE A 551 -2.71 -35.68 -16.91
C ILE A 551 -2.87 -35.36 -18.41
N THR A 552 -2.38 -34.20 -18.84
CA THR A 552 -2.36 -33.73 -20.23
C THR A 552 -1.24 -32.70 -20.43
N ASN A 553 -0.93 -32.32 -21.68
CA ASN A 553 -0.03 -31.20 -21.98
C ASN A 553 -0.85 -30.01 -22.46
N GLU A 554 -0.77 -28.88 -21.76
CA GLU A 554 -1.34 -27.59 -22.20
C GLU A 554 -0.21 -26.66 -22.63
N CYS A 555 -0.24 -26.22 -23.89
CA CYS A 555 0.76 -25.28 -24.43
C CYS A 555 2.23 -25.71 -24.20
N ASN A 556 2.53 -27.01 -24.37
CA ASN A 556 3.81 -27.68 -24.09
C ASN A 556 4.21 -27.79 -22.61
N ASN A 557 3.35 -27.41 -21.67
CA ASN A 557 3.56 -27.62 -20.23
C ASN A 557 2.73 -28.81 -19.70
N PRO A 558 3.33 -29.74 -18.95
CA PRO A 558 2.61 -30.87 -18.37
C PRO A 558 1.67 -30.42 -17.25
N ILE A 559 0.37 -30.73 -17.38
CA ILE A 559 -0.62 -30.54 -16.33
C ILE A 559 -0.46 -31.65 -15.30
N ARG A 560 0.00 -31.27 -14.11
CA ARG A 560 0.02 -32.15 -12.94
C ARG A 560 -1.13 -31.79 -12.00
N PRO A 561 -1.76 -32.78 -11.32
CA PRO A 561 -2.74 -32.52 -10.29
C PRO A 561 -2.07 -31.76 -9.15
N ALA A 562 -2.74 -30.72 -8.65
CA ALA A 562 -2.31 -29.94 -7.49
C ALA A 562 -3.54 -29.32 -6.83
N SER A 563 -3.59 -29.28 -5.50
CA SER A 563 -4.64 -28.58 -4.78
C SER A 563 -4.47 -27.07 -4.92
N ALA A 564 -5.58 -26.32 -4.93
CA ALA A 564 -5.51 -24.86 -4.81
C ALA A 564 -4.84 -24.45 -3.49
N ALA A 565 -5.13 -25.17 -2.39
CA ALA A 565 -4.55 -24.88 -1.08
C ALA A 565 -3.02 -24.93 -1.09
N ASP A 566 -2.43 -25.93 -1.74
CA ASP A 566 -0.97 -26.07 -1.84
C ASP A 566 -0.37 -24.92 -2.65
N LEU A 567 -0.96 -24.60 -3.81
CA LEU A 567 -0.48 -23.52 -4.67
C LEU A 567 -0.63 -22.13 -4.01
N GLU A 568 -1.69 -21.92 -3.25
CA GLU A 568 -1.90 -20.70 -2.49
C GLU A 568 -0.93 -20.58 -1.30
N LEU A 569 -0.57 -21.68 -0.63
CA LEU A 569 0.50 -21.68 0.38
C LEU A 569 1.84 -21.28 -0.22
N ILE A 570 2.20 -21.85 -1.38
CA ILE A 570 3.44 -21.49 -2.10
C ILE A 570 3.44 -20.02 -2.48
N SER A 571 2.32 -19.52 -2.98
CA SER A 571 2.15 -18.11 -3.33
C SER A 571 2.27 -17.22 -2.10
N SER A 572 1.64 -17.59 -0.99
CA SER A 572 1.67 -16.84 0.27
C SER A 572 3.08 -16.76 0.87
N LEU A 573 3.80 -17.88 0.87
CA LEU A 573 5.20 -17.94 1.31
C LEU A 573 6.08 -17.02 0.47
N THR A 574 5.94 -17.10 -0.86
CA THR A 574 6.67 -16.25 -1.80
C THR A 574 6.34 -14.78 -1.57
N SER A 575 5.05 -14.42 -1.50
CA SER A 575 4.61 -13.04 -1.24
C SER A 575 5.23 -12.50 0.04
N ARG A 576 5.22 -13.28 1.13
CA ARG A 576 5.82 -12.85 2.40
C ARG A 576 7.32 -12.59 2.25
N LEU A 577 8.06 -13.50 1.62
CA LEU A 577 9.50 -13.35 1.40
C LEU A 577 9.81 -12.08 0.60
N VAL A 578 9.12 -11.85 -0.51
CA VAL A 578 9.37 -10.70 -1.38
C VAL A 578 8.95 -9.40 -0.67
N LEU A 579 7.80 -9.36 0.01
CA LEU A 579 7.36 -8.19 0.76
C LEU A 579 8.35 -7.81 1.87
N ASP A 580 8.97 -8.79 2.53
CA ASP A 580 10.03 -8.54 3.52
C ASP A 580 11.28 -7.95 2.86
N GLU A 581 11.68 -8.46 1.68
CA GLU A 581 12.84 -7.96 0.95
C GLU A 581 12.63 -6.53 0.42
N LEU A 582 11.44 -6.21 -0.10
CA LEU A 582 11.12 -4.87 -0.63
C LEU A 582 11.14 -3.76 0.43
N GLN A 583 11.06 -4.13 1.71
CA GLN A 583 11.06 -3.19 2.83
C GLN A 583 12.44 -3.04 3.50
N LYS A 584 13.45 -3.78 3.04
CA LYS A 584 14.82 -3.71 3.58
C LYS A 584 15.68 -2.74 2.77
N GLU A 585 16.61 -2.05 3.44
CA GLU A 585 17.64 -1.24 2.77
C GLU A 585 18.62 -2.11 1.97
N THR A 586 18.93 -3.30 2.48
CA THR A 586 19.82 -4.27 1.84
C THR A 586 19.14 -5.63 1.73
N PRO A 587 19.18 -6.28 0.55
CA PRO A 587 18.64 -7.62 0.37
C PRO A 587 19.29 -8.65 1.30
N GLY A 588 18.52 -9.66 1.72
CA GLY A 588 19.04 -10.78 2.51
C GLY A 588 20.02 -11.64 1.72
N GLU A 589 20.90 -12.37 2.42
CA GLU A 589 21.91 -13.24 1.79
C GLU A 589 21.32 -14.50 1.15
N ALA A 590 20.19 -14.99 1.67
CA ALA A 590 19.50 -16.14 1.10
C ALA A 590 18.87 -15.78 -0.25
N ASN A 591 19.01 -16.68 -1.22
CA ASN A 591 18.44 -16.52 -2.56
C ASN A 591 17.86 -17.82 -3.12
N HIS A 592 17.96 -18.94 -2.40
CA HIS A 592 17.34 -20.20 -2.79
C HIS A 592 16.56 -20.76 -1.60
N TRP A 593 15.25 -20.91 -1.78
CA TRP A 593 14.35 -21.49 -0.79
C TRP A 593 13.62 -22.71 -1.33
N VAL A 594 13.51 -23.72 -0.48
CA VAL A 594 12.75 -24.93 -0.75
C VAL A 594 11.80 -25.19 0.40
N TRP A 595 10.53 -25.44 0.07
CA TRP A 595 9.49 -25.74 1.04
C TRP A 595 8.78 -27.04 0.67
N THR A 596 8.31 -27.78 1.67
CA THR A 596 7.60 -29.05 1.49
C THR A 596 6.37 -29.12 2.39
N THR A 597 5.30 -29.78 1.94
CA THR A 597 4.10 -30.07 2.76
C THR A 597 4.19 -31.40 3.49
N GLU A 598 5.04 -32.30 3.01
CA GLU A 598 5.19 -33.68 3.48
C GLU A 598 6.64 -34.14 3.37
N GLU A 599 6.92 -35.32 3.93
CA GLU A 599 8.24 -35.94 3.86
C GLU A 599 8.52 -36.40 2.42
N ILE A 600 9.68 -36.03 1.88
CA ILE A 600 10.09 -36.41 0.53
C ILE A 600 11.14 -37.51 0.60
N GLU A 601 10.78 -38.68 0.08
CA GLU A 601 11.67 -39.82 -0.05
C GLU A 601 12.91 -39.46 -0.89
N GLY A 602 14.11 -39.74 -0.37
CA GLY A 602 15.38 -39.47 -1.03
C GLY A 602 16.04 -38.14 -0.65
N LEU A 603 15.45 -37.34 0.24
CA LEU A 603 16.11 -36.17 0.85
C LEU A 603 16.74 -36.50 2.21
N ASP A 604 17.78 -35.75 2.58
CA ASP A 604 18.37 -35.82 3.93
C ASP A 604 17.31 -35.56 5.01
N TYR A 605 17.44 -36.22 6.16
CA TYR A 605 16.47 -36.19 7.27
C TYR A 605 16.07 -34.76 7.71
N ASP A 606 17.04 -33.82 7.69
CA ASP A 606 16.77 -32.42 8.03
C ASP A 606 15.94 -31.67 6.97
N LEU A 607 16.06 -32.06 5.70
CA LEU A 607 15.33 -31.51 4.54
C LEU A 607 13.96 -32.19 4.33
N ALA A 608 13.76 -33.35 4.93
CA ALA A 608 12.54 -34.14 4.80
C ALA A 608 11.43 -33.70 5.78
N SER A 609 11.70 -32.76 6.71
CA SER A 609 10.72 -32.31 7.68
C SER A 609 9.57 -31.51 7.02
N PRO A 610 8.30 -31.93 7.17
CA PRO A 610 7.16 -31.23 6.59
C PRO A 610 7.00 -29.79 7.09
N PHE A 611 6.41 -28.93 6.24
CA PHE A 611 6.09 -27.52 6.51
C PHE A 611 7.29 -26.66 6.91
N ARG A 612 8.51 -27.05 6.51
CA ARG A 612 9.72 -26.29 6.77
C ARG A 612 10.20 -25.57 5.52
N LEU A 613 10.62 -24.30 5.68
CA LEU A 613 11.26 -23.52 4.62
C LEU A 613 12.78 -23.59 4.79
N HIS A 614 13.45 -24.30 3.89
CA HIS A 614 14.91 -24.40 3.84
C HIS A 614 15.47 -23.27 2.99
N GLN A 615 16.45 -22.54 3.51
CA GLN A 615 17.10 -21.45 2.80
C GLN A 615 18.59 -21.70 2.58
N ARG A 616 19.11 -21.25 1.44
CA ARG A 616 20.51 -21.34 1.02
C ARG A 616 20.94 -20.05 0.33
N SER A 617 22.25 -19.80 0.31
CA SER A 617 22.87 -18.70 -0.43
C SER A 617 23.79 -19.28 -1.51
N LEU A 618 23.44 -19.06 -2.76
CA LEU A 618 24.19 -19.50 -3.93
C LEU A 618 24.77 -18.26 -4.61
N LYS A 619 26.10 -18.25 -4.80
CA LYS A 619 26.82 -17.15 -5.45
C LYS A 619 26.95 -17.39 -6.96
N PRO A 620 27.30 -16.36 -7.76
CA PRO A 620 27.60 -16.55 -9.17
C PRO A 620 28.62 -17.67 -9.39
N HIS A 621 28.27 -18.64 -10.24
CA HIS A 621 29.12 -19.77 -10.55
C HIS A 621 30.25 -19.36 -11.51
N SER A 622 31.47 -19.87 -11.28
CA SER A 622 32.67 -19.50 -12.04
C SER A 622 32.61 -19.89 -13.53
N LEU A 623 31.83 -20.92 -13.87
CA LEU A 623 31.66 -21.41 -15.25
C LEU A 623 30.46 -20.79 -15.99
N CYS A 624 29.61 -20.00 -15.31
CA CYS A 624 28.38 -19.50 -15.90
C CYS A 624 28.68 -18.46 -16.99
N ARG A 625 28.20 -18.65 -18.23
CA ARG A 625 28.48 -17.71 -19.33
C ARG A 625 27.92 -16.31 -19.06
N LEU A 626 26.75 -16.23 -18.43
CA LEU A 626 26.07 -14.95 -18.16
C LEU A 626 26.73 -14.15 -17.02
N CYS A 627 27.23 -14.86 -16.00
CA CYS A 627 27.80 -14.25 -14.79
C CYS A 627 29.34 -14.20 -14.80
N ALA A 628 30.02 -15.10 -15.50
CA ALA A 628 31.48 -15.19 -15.56
C ALA A 628 32.13 -14.31 -16.64
N GLY A 629 31.36 -13.39 -17.25
CA GLY A 629 31.85 -12.49 -18.30
C GLY A 629 32.15 -11.05 -17.88
N THR A 630 32.14 -10.70 -16.59
CA THR A 630 32.48 -9.33 -16.17
C THR A 630 33.09 -9.29 -14.77
N LYS A 631 34.41 -9.05 -14.69
CA LYS A 631 35.17 -8.79 -13.45
C LYS A 631 34.74 -7.45 -12.85
N ILE A 632 34.33 -6.48 -13.67
CA ILE A 632 33.87 -5.15 -13.25
C ILE A 632 32.34 -5.14 -13.10
N ARG A 633 31.86 -4.89 -11.88
CA ARG A 633 30.45 -4.80 -11.47
C ARG A 633 29.97 -3.35 -11.31
N SER A 634 30.88 -2.39 -11.15
CA SER A 634 30.55 -0.96 -11.11
C SER A 634 31.78 -0.11 -11.42
N VAL A 635 31.56 1.14 -11.83
CA VAL A 635 32.61 2.12 -12.12
C VAL A 635 32.43 3.32 -11.19
N ARG A 636 33.50 3.71 -10.50
CA ARG A 636 33.56 4.89 -9.63
C ARG A 636 34.58 5.87 -10.18
N ILE A 637 34.17 7.11 -10.41
CA ILE A 637 35.00 8.17 -11.01
C ILE A 637 35.29 9.18 -9.91
N TYR A 638 36.56 9.50 -9.66
CA TYR A 638 36.88 10.58 -8.71
C TYR A 638 36.44 11.95 -9.25
N GLY A 639 36.03 12.84 -8.34
CA GLY A 639 35.38 14.11 -8.67
C GLY A 639 36.27 15.02 -9.51
N ASP A 640 37.56 15.09 -9.18
CA ASP A 640 38.58 15.82 -9.95
C ASP A 640 38.71 15.32 -11.40
N VAL A 641 38.61 14.00 -11.61
CA VAL A 641 38.62 13.40 -12.94
C VAL A 641 37.36 13.76 -13.73
N ALA A 642 36.19 13.67 -13.10
CA ALA A 642 34.92 14.03 -13.74
C ALA A 642 34.89 15.52 -14.13
N GLU A 643 35.34 16.41 -13.23
CA GLU A 643 35.47 17.85 -13.49
C GLU A 643 36.44 18.15 -14.62
N SER A 644 37.60 17.49 -14.65
CA SER A 644 38.60 17.62 -15.70
C SER A 644 38.03 17.23 -17.07
N ILE A 645 37.42 16.05 -17.17
CA ILE A 645 36.81 15.56 -18.41
C ILE A 645 35.71 16.51 -18.92
N LEU A 646 34.85 17.00 -18.02
CA LEU A 646 33.78 17.94 -18.37
C LEU A 646 34.31 19.32 -18.80
N SER A 647 35.40 19.78 -18.18
CA SER A 647 36.07 21.04 -18.52
C SER A 647 36.74 20.97 -19.89
N GLN A 648 37.47 19.88 -20.16
CA GLN A 648 38.10 19.63 -21.46
C GLN A 648 37.06 19.53 -22.58
N SER A 649 35.99 18.75 -22.37
CA SER A 649 34.87 18.64 -23.30
C SER A 649 34.20 19.99 -23.58
N SER A 650 33.99 20.81 -22.53
CA SER A 650 33.40 22.15 -22.68
C SER A 650 34.30 23.12 -23.45
N THR A 651 35.62 22.96 -23.34
CA THR A 651 36.62 23.83 -24.00
C THR A 651 36.77 23.47 -25.48
N ALA A 652 36.72 22.18 -25.82
CA ALA A 652 36.85 21.70 -27.19
C ALA A 652 35.58 21.86 -28.04
N ALA A 653 34.41 22.05 -27.41
CA ALA A 653 33.16 22.23 -28.13
C ALA A 653 33.25 23.38 -29.18
N PRO A 654 32.82 23.15 -30.43
CA PRO A 654 31.93 22.08 -30.90
C PRO A 654 32.64 20.81 -31.42
N ALA A 655 33.96 20.67 -31.29
CA ALA A 655 34.69 19.48 -31.70
C ALA A 655 34.56 18.34 -30.66
N GLU A 656 34.61 17.10 -31.13
CA GLU A 656 34.81 15.93 -30.28
C GLU A 656 36.26 15.88 -29.81
N THR A 657 36.43 15.69 -28.51
CA THR A 657 37.73 15.53 -27.85
C THR A 657 37.68 14.33 -26.91
N GLY A 658 38.83 13.83 -26.48
CA GLY A 658 38.89 12.62 -25.68
C GLY A 658 40.31 12.28 -25.24
N GLY A 659 40.45 11.13 -24.59
CA GLY A 659 41.73 10.66 -24.08
C GLY A 659 41.64 9.28 -23.45
N ILE A 660 42.68 8.90 -22.71
CA ILE A 660 42.72 7.62 -21.99
C ILE A 660 42.32 7.77 -20.54
N LEU A 661 41.74 6.70 -20.00
CA LEU A 661 41.40 6.56 -18.59
C LEU A 661 42.39 5.64 -17.90
N VAL A 662 42.78 6.00 -16.67
CA VAL A 662 43.62 5.18 -15.80
C VAL A 662 42.93 4.92 -14.47
N GLY A 663 43.16 3.74 -13.90
CA GLY A 663 42.46 3.29 -12.71
C GLY A 663 42.96 1.98 -12.13
N TYR A 664 42.23 1.46 -11.14
CA TYR A 664 42.48 0.15 -10.54
C TYR A 664 41.18 -0.58 -10.20
N LEU A 665 41.22 -1.92 -10.27
CA LEU A 665 40.10 -2.80 -9.94
C LEU A 665 40.24 -3.34 -8.51
N LYS A 666 39.24 -3.11 -7.66
CA LYS A 666 39.19 -3.65 -6.28
C LYS A 666 37.79 -4.20 -5.98
N HIS A 667 37.70 -5.49 -5.64
CA HIS A 667 36.44 -6.19 -5.33
C HIS A 667 35.34 -6.02 -6.40
N GLY A 668 35.72 -6.01 -7.68
CA GLY A 668 34.80 -5.82 -8.79
C GLY A 668 34.33 -4.37 -8.99
N ILE A 669 34.91 -3.39 -8.30
CA ILE A 669 34.68 -1.97 -8.55
C ILE A 669 35.89 -1.39 -9.27
N MET A 670 35.69 -0.83 -10.46
CA MET A 670 36.72 -0.10 -11.19
C MET A 670 36.75 1.35 -10.70
N TYR A 671 37.87 1.78 -10.12
CA TYR A 671 38.10 3.15 -9.70
C TYR A 671 38.89 3.88 -10.77
N ILE A 672 38.28 4.89 -11.41
CA ILE A 672 38.91 5.77 -12.39
C ILE A 672 39.57 6.92 -11.64
N THR A 673 40.90 6.95 -11.65
CA THR A 673 41.74 7.84 -10.84
C THR A 673 42.39 8.95 -11.65
N GLY A 674 42.31 8.91 -12.98
CA GLY A 674 42.86 9.94 -13.85
C GLY A 674 42.39 9.79 -15.29
N ALA A 675 42.51 10.88 -16.05
CA ALA A 675 42.19 10.95 -17.46
C ALA A 675 43.21 11.85 -18.18
N SER A 676 43.71 11.43 -19.34
CA SER A 676 44.57 12.26 -20.18
C SER A 676 43.75 13.24 -21.00
N ASP A 677 44.41 14.29 -21.51
CA ASP A 677 43.90 15.03 -22.67
C ASP A 677 44.18 14.29 -23.98
N SER A 678 43.75 14.88 -25.09
CA SER A 678 43.85 14.34 -26.44
C SER A 678 45.26 14.38 -27.04
N GLY A 679 46.13 15.24 -26.49
CA GLY A 679 47.48 15.53 -26.95
C GLY A 679 47.56 16.49 -28.16
N PRO A 680 48.73 17.12 -28.38
CA PRO A 680 48.90 18.21 -29.35
C PRO A 680 48.83 17.78 -30.82
N GLN A 681 48.95 16.48 -31.11
CA GLN A 681 48.79 15.93 -32.47
C GLN A 681 47.43 15.24 -32.67
N SER A 682 46.45 15.50 -31.80
CA SER A 682 45.09 14.99 -31.98
C SER A 682 44.42 15.56 -33.24
N THR A 683 43.49 14.81 -33.80
CA THR A 683 42.52 15.33 -34.77
C THR A 683 41.17 15.42 -34.07
N GLU A 684 40.66 16.63 -33.92
CA GLU A 684 39.40 16.93 -33.24
C GLU A 684 38.46 17.63 -34.22
N CYS A 685 37.36 16.96 -34.59
CA CYS A 685 36.31 17.47 -35.45
C CYS A 685 34.94 17.06 -34.87
N PRO A 686 33.82 17.69 -35.26
CA PRO A 686 32.51 17.38 -34.67
C PRO A 686 32.02 15.94 -34.92
N GLU A 687 32.54 15.26 -35.95
CA GLU A 687 32.16 13.89 -36.35
C GLU A 687 33.33 12.88 -36.33
N LEU A 688 34.52 13.31 -35.93
CA LEU A 688 35.71 12.45 -35.91
C LEU A 688 36.71 12.92 -34.85
N PHE A 689 37.09 12.00 -33.98
CA PHE A 689 38.21 12.16 -33.07
C PHE A 689 39.27 11.08 -33.24
N VAL A 690 40.53 11.51 -33.28
CA VAL A 690 41.70 10.64 -33.28
C VAL A 690 42.70 11.20 -32.28
N ARG A 691 42.99 10.44 -31.22
CA ARG A 691 43.94 10.83 -30.17
C ARG A 691 45.40 10.84 -30.65
N ASP A 692 46.23 11.65 -30.00
CA ASP A 692 47.68 11.54 -30.07
C ASP A 692 48.15 10.35 -29.22
N ASN A 693 48.41 9.22 -29.90
CA ASN A 693 48.84 7.98 -29.24
C ASN A 693 50.17 8.15 -28.49
N GLN A 694 51.10 8.97 -28.97
CA GLN A 694 52.40 9.15 -28.32
C GLN A 694 52.25 9.95 -27.02
N HIS A 695 51.39 10.97 -27.04
CA HIS A 695 51.05 11.74 -25.85
C HIS A 695 50.35 10.88 -24.78
N CYS A 696 49.29 10.16 -25.19
CA CYS A 696 48.54 9.29 -24.27
C CYS A 696 49.43 8.18 -23.67
N GLN A 697 50.33 7.60 -24.47
CA GLN A 697 51.28 6.60 -23.99
C GLN A 697 52.28 7.19 -22.99
N ALA A 698 52.77 8.41 -23.22
CA ALA A 698 53.68 9.08 -22.29
C ALA A 698 53.00 9.39 -20.94
N TYR A 699 51.72 9.79 -20.96
CA TYR A 699 50.91 9.95 -19.75
C TYR A 699 50.75 8.63 -18.99
N LEU A 700 50.44 7.53 -19.69
CA LEU A 700 50.35 6.21 -19.07
C LEU A 700 51.68 5.78 -18.44
N ASP A 701 52.80 5.93 -19.17
CA ASP A 701 54.14 5.59 -18.69
C ASP A 701 54.55 6.40 -17.45
N GLN A 702 54.12 7.67 -17.38
CA GLN A 702 54.32 8.51 -16.20
C GLN A 702 53.56 7.96 -14.99
N ILE A 703 52.26 7.70 -15.13
CA ILE A 703 51.42 7.16 -14.05
C ILE A 703 51.91 5.79 -13.57
N GLU A 704 52.35 4.92 -14.48
CA GLU A 704 52.91 3.61 -14.10
C GLU A 704 54.20 3.74 -13.28
N ARG A 705 55.07 4.70 -13.61
CA ARG A 705 56.31 4.99 -12.86
C ARG A 705 56.00 5.55 -11.47
N GLU A 706 55.11 6.54 -11.39
CA GLU A 706 54.76 7.22 -10.13
C GLU A 706 54.03 6.29 -9.15
N THR A 707 53.20 5.38 -9.67
CA THR A 707 52.35 4.51 -8.82
C THR A 707 52.93 3.11 -8.60
N GLY A 708 54.10 2.81 -9.16
CA GLY A 708 54.69 1.47 -9.13
C GLY A 708 53.76 0.41 -9.75
N ARG A 709 53.06 0.75 -10.84
CA ARG A 709 52.07 -0.09 -11.56
C ARG A 709 50.81 -0.47 -10.75
N LYS A 710 50.50 0.26 -9.67
CA LYS A 710 49.24 0.10 -8.92
C LYS A 710 48.05 0.67 -9.69
N ILE A 711 48.26 1.75 -10.43
CA ILE A 711 47.28 2.32 -11.36
C ILE A 711 47.71 1.93 -12.78
N ARG A 712 46.73 1.54 -13.61
CA ARG A 712 46.95 1.06 -14.98
C ARG A 712 45.91 1.64 -15.93
N TYR A 713 46.09 1.38 -17.21
CA TYR A 713 45.08 1.65 -18.23
C TYR A 713 43.73 1.01 -17.85
N ALA A 714 42.65 1.80 -17.90
CA ALA A 714 41.29 1.38 -17.58
C ALA A 714 40.35 1.46 -18.79
N GLY A 715 40.66 2.30 -19.77
CA GLY A 715 39.86 2.46 -20.98
C GLY A 715 39.98 3.86 -21.59
N GLU A 716 38.90 4.38 -22.18
CA GLU A 716 38.91 5.62 -22.96
C GLU A 716 37.74 6.53 -22.60
N TRP A 717 37.88 7.82 -22.90
CA TRP A 717 36.79 8.78 -22.81
C TRP A 717 36.76 9.68 -24.04
N HIS A 718 35.58 10.15 -24.43
CA HIS A 718 35.40 11.14 -25.50
C HIS A 718 34.06 11.87 -25.40
N SER A 719 33.91 13.00 -26.09
CA SER A 719 32.70 13.84 -26.07
C SER A 719 31.88 13.73 -27.35
N HIS A 720 30.57 13.56 -27.24
CA HIS A 720 29.66 13.66 -28.38
C HIS A 720 29.00 15.05 -28.43
N PRO A 721 29.46 15.96 -29.31
CA PRO A 721 28.94 17.34 -29.35
C PRO A 721 27.51 17.45 -29.92
N SER A 722 27.00 16.43 -30.62
CA SER A 722 25.73 16.47 -31.35
C SER A 722 24.75 15.32 -31.08
N SER A 723 25.14 14.29 -30.31
CA SER A 723 24.36 13.06 -30.09
C SER A 723 24.21 12.68 -28.61
N ALA A 724 23.44 11.62 -28.34
CA ALA A 724 23.34 10.99 -27.02
C ALA A 724 24.68 10.30 -26.65
N TYR A 725 24.85 9.94 -25.37
CA TYR A 725 26.04 9.25 -24.85
C TYR A 725 26.16 7.76 -25.26
N ASP A 726 25.49 7.36 -26.36
CA ASP A 726 25.55 6.00 -26.89
C ASP A 726 26.81 5.83 -27.77
N PRO A 727 27.56 4.72 -27.63
CA PRO A 727 28.73 4.47 -28.47
C PRO A 727 28.33 4.21 -29.94
N SER A 728 29.04 4.80 -30.88
CA SER A 728 28.91 4.51 -32.31
C SER A 728 29.47 3.12 -32.65
N GLN A 729 29.18 2.61 -33.86
CA GLN A 729 29.78 1.35 -34.32
C GLN A 729 31.31 1.42 -34.42
N THR A 730 31.86 2.61 -34.67
CA THR A 730 33.31 2.84 -34.70
C THR A 730 33.90 2.71 -33.29
N ASP A 731 33.22 3.21 -32.26
CA ASP A 731 33.69 3.16 -30.87
C ASP A 731 33.67 1.74 -30.33
N ILE A 732 32.60 0.99 -30.64
CA ILE A 732 32.49 -0.44 -30.31
C ILE A 732 33.65 -1.22 -30.94
N LYS A 733 34.00 -0.91 -32.20
CA LYS A 733 35.10 -1.58 -32.91
C LYS A 733 36.46 -1.23 -32.32
N SER A 734 36.73 0.05 -32.04
CA SER A 734 38.00 0.50 -31.44
C SER A 734 38.23 -0.11 -30.06
N LEU A 735 37.23 -0.11 -29.20
CA LEU A 735 37.33 -0.69 -27.84
C LEU A 735 37.39 -2.22 -27.86
N LYS A 736 36.73 -2.87 -28.83
CA LYS A 736 36.89 -4.31 -29.09
C LYS A 736 38.31 -4.64 -29.53
N ASP A 737 38.90 -3.84 -30.42
CA ASP A 737 40.27 -4.04 -30.89
C ASP A 737 41.28 -3.84 -29.74
N ILE A 738 41.03 -2.91 -28.82
CA ILE A 738 41.83 -2.69 -27.60
C ILE A 738 41.71 -3.88 -26.64
N ALA A 739 40.50 -4.36 -26.35
CA ALA A 739 40.27 -5.51 -25.47
C ALA A 739 40.88 -6.82 -26.03
N ASN A 740 41.04 -6.93 -27.36
CA ASN A 740 41.65 -8.08 -28.02
C ASN A 740 43.18 -7.99 -28.15
N GLN A 741 43.77 -6.80 -27.96
CA GLN A 741 45.21 -6.59 -28.08
C GLN A 741 45.93 -6.98 -26.78
N ARG A 742 46.72 -8.07 -26.83
CA ARG A 742 47.44 -8.64 -25.67
C ARG A 742 48.39 -7.66 -24.94
N HIS A 743 48.78 -6.56 -25.58
CA HIS A 743 49.72 -5.59 -25.00
C HIS A 743 49.05 -4.54 -24.10
N TYR A 744 47.73 -4.33 -24.17
CA TYR A 744 47.01 -3.44 -23.24
C TYR A 744 46.67 -4.09 -21.90
N ALA A 745 46.74 -5.43 -21.80
CA ALA A 745 46.48 -6.21 -20.58
C ALA A 745 45.15 -5.88 -19.85
N VAL A 746 44.14 -5.39 -20.58
CA VAL A 746 42.79 -5.10 -20.07
C VAL A 746 41.80 -6.08 -20.72
N ASP A 747 41.16 -6.91 -19.91
CA ASP A 747 40.14 -7.87 -20.37
C ASP A 747 38.77 -7.19 -20.61
N GLU A 748 38.53 -6.04 -19.96
CA GLU A 748 37.28 -5.26 -19.94
C GLU A 748 37.60 -3.76 -19.94
N ALA A 749 37.35 -3.06 -21.06
CA ALA A 749 37.68 -1.64 -21.22
C ALA A 749 36.50 -0.75 -20.86
N VAL A 750 36.72 0.25 -20.00
CA VAL A 750 35.72 1.28 -19.65
C VAL A 750 35.67 2.34 -20.74
N SER A 751 34.48 2.73 -21.19
CA SER A 751 34.26 3.92 -22.01
C SER A 751 33.44 4.94 -21.23
N ILE A 752 33.87 6.20 -21.24
CA ILE A 752 33.10 7.33 -20.72
C ILE A 752 32.79 8.28 -21.87
N ILE A 753 31.50 8.41 -22.20
CA ILE A 753 31.02 9.29 -23.29
C ILE A 753 30.28 10.48 -22.68
N ILE A 754 30.71 11.69 -23.00
CA ILE A 754 30.05 12.92 -22.54
C ILE A 754 29.03 13.38 -23.57
N SER A 755 27.75 13.45 -23.20
CA SER A 755 26.71 13.97 -24.09
C SER A 755 26.76 15.49 -24.22
N LYS A 756 26.03 16.02 -25.22
CA LYS A 756 25.76 17.46 -25.36
C LYS A 756 25.22 18.13 -24.08
N ASN A 757 24.46 17.39 -23.26
CA ASN A 757 23.89 17.90 -22.01
C ASN A 757 24.85 17.77 -20.81
N LYS A 758 26.12 17.41 -21.05
CA LYS A 758 27.14 17.17 -20.02
C LYS A 758 26.84 15.98 -19.10
N GLU A 759 26.10 15.01 -19.60
CA GLU A 759 25.85 13.75 -18.91
C GLU A 759 26.95 12.74 -19.26
N LEU A 760 27.40 11.97 -18.26
CA LEU A 760 28.42 10.92 -18.41
C LEU A 760 27.75 9.56 -18.63
N GLY A 761 27.84 9.03 -19.85
CA GLY A 761 27.50 7.64 -20.14
C GLY A 761 28.70 6.73 -19.88
N VAL A 762 28.52 5.66 -19.09
CA VAL A 762 29.59 4.69 -18.81
C VAL A 762 29.24 3.34 -19.40
N THR A 763 30.12 2.80 -20.24
CA THR A 763 30.00 1.44 -20.77
C THR A 763 31.25 0.63 -20.48
N ILE A 764 31.10 -0.69 -20.37
CA ILE A 764 32.21 -1.63 -20.25
C ILE A 764 32.16 -2.57 -21.44
N HIS A 765 33.21 -2.56 -22.23
CA HIS A 765 33.34 -3.33 -23.47
C HIS A 765 34.08 -4.63 -23.21
N GLN A 766 33.52 -5.73 -23.69
CA GLN A 766 34.06 -7.08 -23.58
C GLN A 766 34.80 -7.49 -24.87
N LYS A 767 35.64 -8.53 -24.78
CA LYS A 767 36.43 -9.04 -25.91
C LYS A 767 35.59 -9.53 -27.10
N ASP A 768 34.38 -10.02 -26.83
CA ASP A 768 33.45 -10.48 -27.87
C ASP A 768 32.83 -9.33 -28.69
N GLY A 769 32.97 -8.09 -28.22
CA GLY A 769 32.40 -6.89 -28.83
C GLY A 769 31.05 -6.46 -28.24
N SER A 770 30.54 -7.18 -27.24
CA SER A 770 29.40 -6.71 -26.44
C SER A 770 29.84 -5.61 -25.47
N TYR A 771 28.89 -4.78 -25.04
CA TYR A 771 29.12 -3.80 -23.99
C TYR A 771 27.93 -3.76 -23.01
N LYS A 772 28.22 -3.44 -21.74
CA LYS A 772 27.21 -3.24 -20.69
C LYS A 772 27.25 -1.78 -20.22
N ARG A 773 26.10 -1.18 -19.93
CA ARG A 773 26.00 0.19 -19.39
C ARG A 773 26.00 0.16 -17.87
N TYR A 774 26.67 1.12 -17.26
CA TYR A 774 26.72 1.31 -15.81
C TYR A 774 26.35 2.73 -15.45
N ALA A 775 25.78 2.93 -14.26
CA ALA A 775 25.61 4.26 -13.71
C ALA A 775 26.99 4.84 -13.34
N ALA A 776 27.25 6.08 -13.74
CA ALA A 776 28.42 6.83 -13.29
C ALA A 776 28.24 7.19 -11.80
N VAL A 777 29.12 6.69 -10.94
CA VAL A 777 29.15 7.09 -9.52
C VAL A 777 30.35 8.00 -9.30
N ILE A 778 30.09 9.30 -9.10
CA ILE A 778 31.14 10.27 -8.78
C ILE A 778 31.47 10.18 -7.30
N VAL A 779 32.75 9.98 -6.98
CA VAL A 779 33.29 9.95 -5.62
C VAL A 779 33.86 11.32 -5.29
N PRO A 780 33.51 11.94 -4.15
CA PRO A 780 34.07 13.24 -3.76
C PRO A 780 35.60 13.20 -3.58
N GLY A 781 36.28 14.28 -3.97
CA GLY A 781 37.74 14.46 -3.81
C GLY A 781 38.57 13.79 -4.89
N SER A 782 39.88 13.71 -4.66
CA SER A 782 40.87 13.09 -5.56
C SER A 782 41.44 11.77 -5.03
N TYR A 783 42.03 10.97 -5.92
CA TYR A 783 42.76 9.76 -5.52
C TYR A 783 43.94 10.06 -4.58
N ALA A 784 44.62 11.20 -4.77
CA ALA A 784 45.74 11.64 -3.96
C ALA A 784 45.33 11.99 -2.52
N GLU A 785 44.20 12.67 -2.35
CA GLU A 785 43.63 12.98 -1.03
C GLU A 785 43.21 11.72 -0.27
N ALA A 786 42.66 10.73 -0.98
CA ALA A 786 42.23 9.47 -0.38
C ALA A 786 43.39 8.53 -0.02
N ASN A 787 44.59 8.74 -0.58
CA ASN A 787 45.79 7.92 -0.36
C ASN A 787 47.05 8.79 -0.17
N PRO A 788 47.18 9.53 0.94
CA PRO A 788 48.25 10.52 1.14
C PRO A 788 49.68 9.95 1.18
N SER A 789 49.84 8.62 1.31
CA SER A 789 51.14 7.94 1.21
C SER A 789 51.68 7.79 -0.22
N LEU A 790 50.95 8.28 -1.23
CA LEU A 790 51.29 8.19 -2.66
C LEU A 790 51.28 9.56 -3.35
N ASP A 791 51.29 10.66 -2.59
CA ASP A 791 51.39 12.01 -3.14
C ASP A 791 52.76 12.23 -3.81
N PRO A 792 52.82 12.45 -5.14
CA PRO A 792 54.08 12.67 -5.86
C PRO A 792 54.77 13.99 -5.49
N LEU A 793 54.13 14.88 -4.71
CA LEU A 793 54.65 16.22 -4.40
C LEU A 793 55.33 16.37 -3.04
N SER A 794 55.54 15.30 -2.26
CA SER A 794 56.40 15.38 -1.07
C SER A 794 57.88 15.20 -1.45
N GLN A 795 58.63 16.30 -1.49
CA GLN A 795 60.09 16.30 -1.75
C GLN A 795 60.90 15.41 -0.78
N ASP A 796 60.33 15.00 0.35
CA ASP A 796 60.97 14.16 1.38
C ASP A 796 61.20 12.69 0.95
N ALA A 797 60.45 12.17 -0.03
CA ALA A 797 60.62 10.78 -0.48
C ALA A 797 61.85 10.59 -1.39
N LEU A 798 62.24 11.63 -2.15
CA LEU A 798 63.37 11.61 -3.08
C LEU A 798 64.75 11.69 -2.40
N GLU A 799 64.85 12.21 -1.17
CA GLU A 799 66.12 12.25 -0.42
C GLU A 799 66.44 10.94 0.31
N LYS A 800 65.43 10.13 0.67
CA LYS A 800 65.66 8.86 1.38
C LYS A 800 66.19 7.73 0.49
N GLU A 801 65.88 7.71 -0.80
CA GLU A 801 66.44 6.73 -1.75
C GLU A 801 67.85 7.08 -2.26
N ARG A 802 68.34 8.31 -2.03
CA ARG A 802 69.73 8.68 -2.38
C ARG A 802 70.78 8.28 -1.34
N THR A 803 70.35 7.74 -0.20
CA THR A 803 71.24 7.43 0.93
C THR A 803 71.24 5.95 1.34
N LEU A 804 70.77 5.05 0.47
CA LEU A 804 70.81 3.60 0.67
C LEU A 804 71.47 2.88 -0.50
#